data_AF-A0A673XM39-F1
#
_entry.id   AF-A0A673XM39-F1
#
_cell.length_a   1.000
_cell.length_b   1.000
_cell.length_c   1.000
_cell.angle_alpha   90.00
_cell.angle_beta   90.00
_cell.angle_gamma   90.00
#
_symmetry.space_group_name_H-M   'P 1'
#
loop_
_entity.id
_entity.type
_entity.pdbx_description
1 polymer ?
#
loop_
_entity_poly.entity_id
_entity_poly.type
_entity_poly.pdbx_seq_one_letter_code
_entity_poly.pdbx_strand_id
1 'polypeptide(L)'
;MRGAVAMLVLMFYPSGAWAEVESKGGMDQIDQNILFTTIDAVWDELNHLRLMLNNTKKRVEKLENKNTALENRVTASESQAVELKKENAALEARMTASERQVDEVKKENAVLEARVTASESRVAELKKENAAMEVRLTTSESQLKDLKGKNADLEARVTASESQVEDLKKQNIGQAALLLSLGSRVTTLQSQVAELKKENADQAAELSALENKVTALENTVTALENTVTALENTVTALENTVTALENTVTALENTVTALENTVTASESQVEELMAENAALEARVTASENQVEELKGKNAALEARVAVSENHVAELKGKNAALEVRVTASESQVEELKGKNADQAAELLSLGSRVTTLQSQVAELKKENAALEARVAVSENHVAELKGKNAALEVRVTASESQVEELKGKNADQAAELLSLGSRVTTLQSQVAELKKENAALEARVAVSENHVAELEKNNAALRTRVTANESKLEELKKENAAQAAELSDLKNRVTTSESQVAELKKENAAQAAELLALGSRVTTSERQVAELEKENEALEARLSVAESLVEELRLDRRQVAFSVGLTDSGYVGPFQTEITLVYEKVFTNIGNGYDPNSGMFSAPVRGVYYFTFTSMGREPGQKMGVYLTKNGEQMIYNVQDNFHGGYEYMTGAVALELEKDDLVYLRLPKGWGLYDDNYNHTVFTGILLFTTNPAMGRLH
;
A
#
# COMPACT_ATOMS: atom_id res chain seq x y z
N MET A 1 -116.81 -110.83 156.02
CA MET A 1 -117.32 -112.09 156.62
C MET A 1 -118.48 -111.75 157.58
N ARG A 2 -119.03 -112.75 158.30
CA ARG A 2 -120.17 -112.61 159.23
C ARG A 2 -119.77 -111.95 160.56
N GLY A 3 -120.72 -111.40 161.34
CA GLY A 3 -120.53 -111.22 162.80
C GLY A 3 -121.47 -110.25 163.54
N ALA A 4 -122.17 -110.78 164.57
CA ALA A 4 -122.68 -110.11 165.78
C ALA A 4 -123.80 -109.02 165.69
N VAL A 5 -124.39 -108.70 166.86
CA VAL A 5 -125.73 -108.09 167.05
C VAL A 5 -125.85 -107.32 168.40
N ALA A 6 -126.63 -106.22 168.40
CA ALA A 6 -127.38 -105.57 169.50
C ALA A 6 -126.74 -104.53 170.50
N MET A 7 -127.65 -103.67 171.01
CA MET A 7 -127.68 -102.78 172.19
C MET A 7 -127.05 -101.36 172.23
N LEU A 8 -127.89 -100.36 171.89
CA LEU A 8 -128.39 -99.24 172.72
C LEU A 8 -127.44 -98.35 173.61
N VAL A 9 -127.48 -97.01 173.34
CA VAL A 9 -127.85 -95.88 174.26
C VAL A 9 -126.81 -94.89 174.88
N LEU A 10 -126.91 -93.63 174.38
CA LEU A 10 -126.80 -92.25 174.98
C LEU A 10 -125.47 -91.52 175.34
N MET A 11 -125.61 -90.16 175.42
CA MET A 11 -124.65 -89.04 175.70
C MET A 11 -123.72 -88.63 174.53
N PHE A 12 -123.28 -87.39 174.26
CA PHE A 12 -123.51 -85.95 174.69
C PHE A 12 -123.21 -85.05 173.44
N TYR A 13 -123.53 -83.75 173.21
CA TYR A 13 -123.87 -82.48 173.93
C TYR A 13 -122.67 -81.67 174.50
N PRO A 14 -122.56 -80.31 174.27
CA PRO A 14 -123.48 -79.29 174.83
C PRO A 14 -123.80 -78.00 173.99
N SER A 15 -124.90 -77.30 174.37
CA SER A 15 -125.31 -75.87 174.11
C SER A 15 -125.49 -75.34 172.65
N GLY A 16 -126.53 -74.58 172.27
CA GLY A 16 -127.84 -74.24 172.89
C GLY A 16 -128.56 -73.02 172.24
N ALA A 17 -129.91 -72.94 172.27
CA ALA A 17 -130.77 -71.74 172.53
C ALA A 17 -132.28 -71.88 172.13
N TRP A 18 -133.22 -71.68 173.10
CA TRP A 18 -134.59 -71.06 173.09
C TRP A 18 -135.59 -71.21 171.89
N ALA A 19 -136.94 -71.35 172.02
CA ALA A 19 -137.91 -71.36 173.15
C ALA A 19 -139.32 -71.97 172.77
N GLU A 20 -140.22 -72.13 173.77
CA GLU A 20 -141.72 -72.24 173.74
C GLU A 20 -142.41 -73.47 173.03
N VAL A 21 -143.18 -74.38 173.69
CA VAL A 21 -144.58 -74.35 174.27
C VAL A 21 -145.57 -75.19 173.39
N GLU A 22 -146.53 -76.04 173.83
CA GLU A 22 -147.10 -76.41 175.15
C GLU A 22 -147.63 -77.89 175.24
N SER A 23 -148.46 -78.21 176.26
CA SER A 23 -149.12 -79.52 176.58
C SER A 23 -150.36 -79.85 175.69
N LYS A 24 -151.09 -81.00 175.70
CA LYS A 24 -151.65 -81.96 176.72
C LYS A 24 -152.03 -83.30 176.02
N GLY A 25 -152.48 -84.42 176.63
CA GLY A 25 -152.62 -84.84 178.04
C GLY A 25 -153.93 -85.63 178.38
N GLY A 26 -153.88 -86.98 178.40
CA GLY A 26 -154.96 -87.93 178.84
C GLY A 26 -154.60 -89.40 178.46
N MET A 27 -154.86 -90.50 179.20
CA MET A 27 -156.05 -91.06 179.92
C MET A 27 -157.16 -91.61 178.97
N ASP A 28 -157.77 -92.80 179.19
CA ASP A 28 -157.59 -93.84 180.25
C ASP A 28 -158.13 -95.25 179.84
N GLN A 29 -157.96 -96.25 180.72
CA GLN A 29 -158.72 -97.51 180.97
C GLN A 29 -159.19 -98.50 179.86
N ILE A 30 -158.78 -99.77 180.07
CA ILE A 30 -159.58 -101.03 180.21
C ILE A 30 -160.78 -101.28 179.26
N ASP A 31 -160.72 -102.38 178.48
CA ASP A 31 -161.56 -103.58 178.73
C ASP A 31 -160.98 -104.89 178.11
N GLN A 32 -161.50 -106.05 178.51
CA GLN A 32 -161.05 -107.38 178.07
C GLN A 32 -162.06 -108.10 177.17
N ASN A 33 -161.69 -108.40 175.91
CA ASN A 33 -161.98 -109.67 175.21
C ASN A 33 -161.38 -109.73 173.79
N ILE A 34 -160.92 -110.93 173.36
CA ILE A 34 -160.57 -111.31 171.96
C ILE A 34 -159.47 -110.43 171.31
N LEU A 35 -158.18 -110.77 171.22
CA LEU A 35 -157.45 -112.06 171.10
C LEU A 35 -157.63 -112.81 169.75
N PHE A 36 -157.14 -112.25 168.62
CA PHE A 36 -156.29 -113.02 167.66
C PHE A 36 -155.61 -112.24 166.49
N THR A 37 -155.84 -110.94 166.24
CA THR A 37 -155.53 -110.32 164.93
C THR A 37 -154.39 -109.28 164.87
N THR A 38 -153.55 -109.17 165.90
CA THR A 38 -152.74 -107.94 166.14
C THR A 38 -151.23 -108.03 165.84
N ILE A 39 -150.74 -109.01 165.07
CA ILE A 39 -149.28 -109.23 164.87
C ILE A 39 -148.82 -109.17 163.40
N ASP A 40 -149.52 -109.81 162.46
CA ASP A 40 -148.98 -110.03 161.10
C ASP A 40 -148.81 -108.74 160.27
N ALA A 41 -149.75 -107.79 160.39
CA ALA A 41 -149.74 -106.56 159.57
C ALA A 41 -148.48 -105.69 159.75
N VAL A 42 -147.91 -105.66 160.96
CA VAL A 42 -146.69 -104.88 161.26
C VAL A 42 -145.44 -105.56 160.69
N TRP A 43 -145.48 -106.88 160.49
CA TRP A 43 -144.36 -107.65 159.95
C TRP A 43 -144.20 -107.46 158.44
N ASP A 44 -145.32 -107.35 157.70
CA ASP A 44 -145.31 -107.04 156.27
C ASP A 44 -144.76 -105.64 155.98
N GLU A 45 -145.14 -104.63 156.76
CA GLU A 45 -144.67 -103.25 156.61
C GLU A 45 -143.13 -103.15 156.83
N LEU A 46 -142.61 -103.87 157.83
CA LEU A 46 -141.18 -103.96 158.09
C LEU A 46 -140.40 -104.66 156.96
N ASN A 47 -140.98 -105.72 156.36
CA ASN A 47 -140.41 -106.37 155.19
C ASN A 47 -140.43 -105.48 153.95
N HIS A 48 -141.48 -104.67 153.76
CA HIS A 48 -141.59 -103.75 152.63
C HIS A 48 -140.47 -102.68 152.67
N LEU A 49 -140.23 -102.07 153.83
CA LEU A 49 -139.14 -101.12 154.04
C LEU A 49 -137.75 -101.74 153.79
N ARG A 50 -137.53 -102.98 154.23
CA ARG A 50 -136.29 -103.73 153.98
C ARG A 50 -136.03 -103.96 152.49
N LEU A 51 -137.07 -104.15 151.70
CA LEU A 51 -136.98 -104.31 150.24
C LEU A 51 -136.61 -102.99 149.54
N MET A 52 -137.18 -101.87 149.99
CA MET A 52 -136.82 -100.52 149.51
C MET A 52 -135.35 -100.15 149.80
N LEU A 53 -134.83 -100.54 150.97
CA LEU A 53 -133.42 -100.29 151.34
C LEU A 53 -132.43 -101.03 150.42
N ASN A 54 -132.74 -102.27 150.04
CA ASN A 54 -131.93 -103.01 149.05
C ASN A 54 -132.00 -102.39 147.65
N ASN A 55 -133.17 -101.89 147.24
CA ASN A 55 -133.34 -101.24 145.93
C ASN A 55 -132.63 -99.88 145.84
N THR A 56 -132.64 -99.09 146.92
CA THR A 56 -131.89 -97.83 146.99
C THR A 56 -130.38 -98.07 147.00
N LYS A 57 -129.88 -99.08 147.73
CA LYS A 57 -128.45 -99.43 147.72
C LYS A 57 -127.93 -99.80 146.32
N LYS A 58 -128.69 -100.62 145.56
CA LYS A 58 -128.38 -100.92 144.14
C LYS A 58 -128.44 -99.69 143.22
N ARG A 59 -129.21 -98.66 143.55
CA ARG A 59 -129.23 -97.40 142.79
C ARG A 59 -127.98 -96.56 143.03
N VAL A 60 -127.46 -96.51 144.25
CA VAL A 60 -126.20 -95.81 144.59
C VAL A 60 -125.02 -96.45 143.88
N GLU A 61 -124.87 -97.77 144.00
CA GLU A 61 -123.80 -98.55 143.36
C GLU A 61 -123.78 -98.39 141.83
N LYS A 62 -124.96 -98.22 141.20
CA LYS A 62 -125.11 -97.94 139.76
C LYS A 62 -124.84 -96.47 139.37
N LEU A 63 -124.89 -95.53 140.33
CA LEU A 63 -124.54 -94.12 140.12
C LEU A 63 -123.04 -93.89 140.29
N GLU A 64 -122.40 -94.52 141.28
CA GLU A 64 -120.95 -94.45 141.49
C GLU A 64 -120.20 -94.94 140.23
N ASN A 65 -120.55 -96.12 139.72
CA ASN A 65 -120.02 -96.66 138.46
C ASN A 65 -120.25 -95.73 137.24
N LYS A 66 -121.34 -94.94 137.24
CA LYS A 66 -121.58 -93.93 136.21
C LYS A 66 -120.70 -92.69 136.37
N ASN A 67 -120.39 -92.29 137.60
CA ASN A 67 -119.56 -91.11 137.87
C ASN A 67 -118.12 -91.34 137.41
N THR A 68 -117.54 -92.48 137.79
CA THR A 68 -116.19 -92.90 137.34
C THR A 68 -116.11 -93.03 135.80
N ALA A 69 -117.18 -93.47 135.15
CA ALA A 69 -117.27 -93.53 133.69
C ALA A 69 -117.42 -92.15 133.01
N LEU A 70 -117.90 -91.13 133.74
CA LEU A 70 -117.94 -89.74 133.26
C LEU A 70 -116.61 -89.03 133.49
N GLU A 71 -115.98 -89.20 134.65
CA GLU A 71 -114.65 -88.66 134.98
C GLU A 71 -113.61 -89.09 133.93
N ASN A 72 -113.53 -90.39 133.64
CA ASN A 72 -112.64 -90.93 132.59
C ASN A 72 -112.92 -90.34 131.19
N ARG A 73 -114.17 -89.96 130.88
CA ARG A 73 -114.53 -89.29 129.61
C ARG A 73 -114.14 -87.82 129.59
N VAL A 74 -114.23 -87.12 130.72
CA VAL A 74 -113.78 -85.72 130.84
C VAL A 74 -112.28 -85.66 130.60
N THR A 75 -111.48 -86.46 131.32
CA THR A 75 -110.01 -86.47 131.17
C THR A 75 -109.56 -86.82 129.74
N ALA A 76 -110.27 -87.73 129.07
CA ALA A 76 -110.01 -88.03 127.66
C ALA A 76 -110.29 -86.82 126.73
N SER A 77 -111.39 -86.09 126.97
CA SER A 77 -111.74 -84.90 126.19
C SER A 77 -110.80 -83.71 126.43
N GLU A 78 -110.27 -83.55 127.65
CA GLU A 78 -109.28 -82.54 128.00
C GLU A 78 -107.95 -82.81 127.26
N SER A 79 -107.49 -84.06 127.24
CA SER A 79 -106.32 -84.48 126.44
C SER A 79 -106.51 -84.19 124.95
N GLN A 80 -107.69 -84.47 124.40
CA GLN A 80 -108.01 -84.23 122.99
C GLN A 80 -108.06 -82.73 122.66
N ALA A 81 -108.53 -81.89 123.58
CA ALA A 81 -108.53 -80.44 123.43
C ALA A 81 -107.11 -79.83 123.46
N VAL A 82 -106.18 -80.41 124.23
CA VAL A 82 -104.77 -79.98 124.25
C VAL A 82 -104.09 -80.26 122.91
N GLU A 83 -104.26 -81.44 122.32
CA GLU A 83 -103.57 -81.78 121.06
C GLU A 83 -104.15 -81.01 119.86
N LEU A 84 -105.47 -80.78 119.79
CA LEU A 84 -106.06 -79.90 118.78
C LEU A 84 -105.53 -78.45 118.86
N LYS A 85 -105.29 -77.94 120.07
CA LYS A 85 -104.73 -76.59 120.28
C LYS A 85 -103.29 -76.47 119.78
N LYS A 86 -102.56 -77.59 119.77
CA LYS A 86 -101.19 -77.73 119.30
C LYS A 86 -101.12 -77.85 117.77
N GLU A 87 -102.07 -78.56 117.15
CA GLU A 87 -102.26 -78.57 115.69
C GLU A 87 -102.61 -77.18 115.14
N ASN A 88 -103.52 -76.45 115.80
CA ASN A 88 -103.89 -75.10 115.38
C ASN A 88 -102.68 -74.15 115.36
N ALA A 89 -101.84 -74.16 116.39
CA ALA A 89 -100.61 -73.35 116.44
C ALA A 89 -99.61 -73.74 115.33
N ALA A 90 -99.54 -75.02 114.94
CA ALA A 90 -98.72 -75.49 113.82
C ALA A 90 -99.29 -75.07 112.45
N LEU A 91 -100.61 -74.95 112.32
CA LEU A 91 -101.28 -74.44 111.12
C LEU A 91 -101.11 -72.92 110.98
N GLU A 92 -101.26 -72.15 112.06
CA GLU A 92 -100.99 -70.71 112.07
C GLU A 92 -99.54 -70.41 111.65
N ALA A 93 -98.56 -71.11 112.25
CA ALA A 93 -97.16 -70.98 111.87
C ALA A 93 -96.89 -71.33 110.39
N ARG A 94 -97.63 -72.30 109.82
CA ARG A 94 -97.57 -72.64 108.39
C ARG A 94 -98.19 -71.56 107.50
N MET A 95 -99.29 -70.94 107.91
CA MET A 95 -99.87 -69.81 107.15
C MET A 95 -98.88 -68.63 107.10
N THR A 96 -98.31 -68.22 108.25
CA THR A 96 -97.33 -67.13 108.29
C THR A 96 -96.06 -67.42 107.48
N ALA A 97 -95.68 -68.69 107.33
CA ALA A 97 -94.59 -69.09 106.43
C ALA A 97 -95.00 -68.97 104.95
N SER A 98 -96.22 -69.40 104.59
CA SER A 98 -96.78 -69.31 103.24
C SER A 98 -96.97 -67.84 102.79
N GLU A 99 -97.48 -66.99 103.67
CA GLU A 99 -97.63 -65.54 103.41
C GLU A 99 -96.28 -64.88 103.10
N ARG A 100 -95.22 -65.24 103.85
CA ARG A 100 -93.85 -64.79 103.56
C ARG A 100 -93.36 -65.27 102.19
N GLN A 101 -93.62 -66.52 101.81
CA GLN A 101 -93.25 -67.02 100.48
C GLN A 101 -93.99 -66.27 99.36
N VAL A 102 -95.28 -65.94 99.55
CA VAL A 102 -96.05 -65.13 98.61
C VAL A 102 -95.48 -63.73 98.46
N ASP A 103 -95.04 -63.09 99.55
CA ASP A 103 -94.42 -61.77 99.50
C ASP A 103 -92.97 -61.80 98.97
N GLU A 104 -92.25 -62.90 99.11
CA GLU A 104 -90.96 -63.12 98.43
C GLU A 104 -91.16 -63.21 96.90
N VAL A 105 -92.10 -64.06 96.45
CA VAL A 105 -92.42 -64.25 95.02
C VAL A 105 -92.95 -62.96 94.38
N LYS A 106 -93.70 -62.11 95.11
CA LYS A 106 -94.09 -60.78 94.62
C LYS A 106 -92.88 -59.88 94.34
N LYS A 107 -91.85 -59.89 95.20
CA LYS A 107 -90.62 -59.12 94.96
C LYS A 107 -89.84 -59.68 93.77
N GLU A 108 -89.75 -61.00 93.65
CA GLU A 108 -89.08 -61.64 92.50
C GLU A 108 -89.79 -61.29 91.18
N ASN A 109 -91.12 -61.33 91.14
CA ASN A 109 -91.89 -60.88 89.97
C ASN A 109 -91.66 -59.40 89.65
N ALA A 110 -91.69 -58.49 90.64
CA ALA A 110 -91.42 -57.07 90.40
C ALA A 110 -89.99 -56.82 89.86
N VAL A 111 -89.00 -57.61 90.30
CA VAL A 111 -87.63 -57.57 89.76
C VAL A 111 -87.57 -58.16 88.34
N LEU A 112 -88.35 -59.20 88.03
CA LEU A 112 -88.44 -59.76 86.68
C LEU A 112 -89.14 -58.80 85.70
N GLU A 113 -90.25 -58.16 86.09
CA GLU A 113 -90.93 -57.13 85.32
C GLU A 113 -89.99 -55.97 85.00
N ALA A 114 -89.28 -55.44 86.00
CA ALA A 114 -88.28 -54.38 85.79
C ALA A 114 -87.15 -54.81 84.83
N ARG A 115 -86.71 -56.08 84.90
CA ARG A 115 -85.73 -56.64 83.95
C ARG A 115 -86.28 -56.81 82.54
N VAL A 116 -87.57 -57.17 82.39
CA VAL A 116 -88.24 -57.23 81.09
C VAL A 116 -88.28 -55.84 80.46
N THR A 117 -88.79 -54.82 81.17
CA THR A 117 -88.84 -53.44 80.66
C THR A 117 -87.45 -52.89 80.31
N ALA A 118 -86.43 -53.20 81.10
CA ALA A 118 -85.04 -52.84 80.77
C ALA A 118 -84.53 -53.55 79.50
N SER A 119 -84.91 -54.82 79.29
CA SER A 119 -84.54 -55.56 78.07
C SER A 119 -85.29 -55.05 76.83
N GLU A 120 -86.57 -54.68 76.95
CA GLU A 120 -87.36 -54.07 75.88
C GLU A 120 -86.78 -52.71 75.47
N SER A 121 -86.38 -51.90 76.45
CA SER A 121 -85.66 -50.64 76.23
C SER A 121 -84.34 -50.86 75.48
N ARG A 122 -83.52 -51.84 75.88
CA ARG A 122 -82.27 -52.16 75.16
C ARG A 122 -82.52 -52.69 73.75
N VAL A 123 -83.60 -53.45 73.52
CA VAL A 123 -84.01 -53.89 72.17
C VAL A 123 -84.46 -52.72 71.30
N ALA A 124 -85.17 -51.73 71.86
CA ALA A 124 -85.53 -50.51 71.13
C ALA A 124 -84.29 -49.69 70.75
N GLU A 125 -83.30 -49.59 71.64
CA GLU A 125 -82.03 -48.91 71.36
C GLU A 125 -81.19 -49.65 70.30
N LEU A 126 -81.08 -50.99 70.40
CA LEU A 126 -80.40 -51.81 69.38
C LEU A 126 -81.05 -51.70 68.00
N LYS A 127 -82.38 -51.58 67.91
CA LYS A 127 -83.08 -51.29 66.64
C LYS A 127 -82.70 -49.93 66.05
N LYS A 128 -82.53 -48.91 66.91
CA LYS A 128 -82.09 -47.57 66.53
C LYS A 128 -80.61 -47.54 66.10
N GLU A 129 -79.75 -48.31 66.79
CA GLU A 129 -78.34 -48.55 66.38
C GLU A 129 -78.27 -49.23 65.00
N ASN A 130 -79.06 -50.29 64.77
CA ASN A 130 -79.12 -50.98 63.47
C ASN A 130 -79.60 -50.06 62.33
N ALA A 131 -80.70 -49.32 62.51
CA ALA A 131 -81.18 -48.38 61.50
C ALA A 131 -80.14 -47.28 61.17
N ALA A 132 -79.38 -46.82 62.16
CA ALA A 132 -78.27 -45.89 61.94
C ALA A 132 -77.09 -46.55 61.20
N MET A 133 -76.84 -47.85 61.39
CA MET A 133 -75.85 -48.60 60.62
C MET A 133 -76.27 -48.85 59.17
N GLU A 134 -77.55 -49.14 58.90
CA GLU A 134 -78.09 -49.28 57.54
C GLU A 134 -77.97 -47.96 56.74
N VAL A 135 -78.28 -46.82 57.36
CA VAL A 135 -78.07 -45.48 56.77
C VAL A 135 -76.58 -45.21 56.50
N ARG A 136 -75.67 -45.64 57.39
CA ARG A 136 -74.21 -45.51 57.17
C ARG A 136 -73.68 -46.44 56.08
N LEU A 137 -74.23 -47.66 55.97
CA LEU A 137 -73.88 -48.63 54.94
C LEU A 137 -74.26 -48.10 53.55
N THR A 138 -75.53 -47.73 53.36
CA THR A 138 -76.03 -47.13 52.11
C THR A 138 -75.31 -45.83 51.74
N THR A 139 -74.93 -45.00 52.73
CA THR A 139 -74.06 -43.83 52.50
C THR A 139 -72.68 -44.24 51.96
N SER A 140 -72.07 -45.25 52.57
CA SER A 140 -70.74 -45.77 52.14
C SER A 140 -70.81 -46.42 50.76
N GLU A 141 -71.89 -47.14 50.44
CA GLU A 141 -72.13 -47.73 49.11
C GLU A 141 -72.25 -46.64 48.03
N SER A 142 -72.94 -45.53 48.31
CA SER A 142 -73.00 -44.38 47.39
C SER A 142 -71.62 -43.74 47.22
N GLN A 143 -70.86 -43.56 48.29
CA GLN A 143 -69.48 -43.04 48.20
C GLN A 143 -68.56 -43.96 47.38
N LEU A 144 -68.71 -45.28 47.51
CA LEU A 144 -67.95 -46.26 46.75
C LEU A 144 -68.34 -46.23 45.25
N LYS A 145 -69.62 -46.04 44.94
CA LYS A 145 -70.12 -45.81 43.57
C LYS A 145 -69.54 -44.52 42.96
N ASP A 146 -69.52 -43.42 43.71
CA ASP A 146 -68.95 -42.14 43.25
C ASP A 146 -67.44 -42.21 43.05
N LEU A 147 -66.72 -42.91 43.94
CA LEU A 147 -65.29 -43.18 43.79
C LEU A 147 -65.01 -44.06 42.57
N LYS A 148 -65.83 -45.08 42.30
CA LYS A 148 -65.71 -45.92 41.11
C LYS A 148 -65.95 -45.12 39.82
N GLY A 149 -66.90 -44.19 39.82
CA GLY A 149 -67.10 -43.24 38.72
C GLY A 149 -65.87 -42.35 38.48
N LYS A 150 -65.32 -41.76 39.56
CA LYS A 150 -64.09 -40.95 39.50
C LYS A 150 -62.88 -41.77 39.03
N ASN A 151 -62.79 -43.06 39.34
CA ASN A 151 -61.71 -43.92 38.88
C ASN A 151 -61.80 -44.17 37.36
N ALA A 152 -63.00 -44.41 36.82
CA ALA A 152 -63.22 -44.54 35.38
C ALA A 152 -62.90 -43.24 34.62
N ASP A 153 -63.27 -42.08 35.17
CA ASP A 153 -62.87 -40.77 34.64
C ASP A 153 -61.35 -40.57 34.63
N LEU A 154 -60.64 -41.05 35.67
CA LEU A 154 -59.18 -40.99 35.73
C LEU A 154 -58.52 -41.97 34.75
N GLU A 155 -59.02 -43.20 34.63
CA GLU A 155 -58.58 -44.19 33.64
C GLU A 155 -58.72 -43.63 32.22
N ALA A 156 -59.89 -43.08 31.87
CA ALA A 156 -60.12 -42.45 30.56
C ALA A 156 -59.16 -41.27 30.29
N ARG A 157 -58.86 -40.45 31.32
CA ARG A 157 -57.88 -39.35 31.22
C ARG A 157 -56.44 -39.85 31.09
N VAL A 158 -56.07 -40.98 31.71
CA VAL A 158 -54.77 -41.62 31.52
C VAL A 158 -54.63 -42.08 30.07
N THR A 159 -55.60 -42.84 29.55
CA THR A 159 -55.56 -43.31 28.14
C THR A 159 -55.54 -42.16 27.13
N ALA A 160 -56.28 -41.07 27.37
CA ALA A 160 -56.18 -39.87 26.55
C ALA A 160 -54.77 -39.22 26.60
N SER A 161 -54.14 -39.20 27.77
CA SER A 161 -52.79 -38.68 27.96
C SER A 161 -51.73 -39.57 27.28
N GLU A 162 -51.89 -40.90 27.35
CA GLU A 162 -51.04 -41.88 26.67
C GLU A 162 -51.10 -41.71 25.15
N SER A 163 -52.30 -41.52 24.58
CA SER A 163 -52.47 -41.20 23.15
C SER A 163 -51.77 -39.89 22.77
N GLN A 164 -51.91 -38.84 23.58
CA GLN A 164 -51.24 -37.55 23.33
C GLN A 164 -49.71 -37.68 23.38
N VAL A 165 -49.16 -38.49 24.30
CA VAL A 165 -47.72 -38.77 24.35
C VAL A 165 -47.25 -39.51 23.10
N GLU A 166 -48.04 -40.46 22.58
CA GLU A 166 -47.69 -41.21 21.37
C GLU A 166 -47.75 -40.34 20.10
N ASP A 167 -48.68 -39.39 20.01
CA ASP A 167 -48.71 -38.41 18.91
C ASP A 167 -47.56 -37.39 19.01
N LEU A 168 -47.18 -36.96 20.21
CA LEU A 168 -45.97 -36.15 20.43
C LEU A 168 -44.68 -36.89 20.05
N LYS A 169 -44.58 -38.21 20.27
CA LYS A 169 -43.45 -39.01 19.75
C LYS A 169 -43.38 -38.97 18.22
N LYS A 170 -44.51 -39.17 17.53
CA LYS A 170 -44.58 -39.11 16.06
C LYS A 170 -44.15 -37.72 15.55
N GLN A 171 -44.59 -36.66 16.22
CA GLN A 171 -44.17 -35.29 15.91
C GLN A 171 -42.65 -35.09 16.09
N ASN A 172 -42.07 -35.56 17.20
CA ASN A 172 -40.63 -35.48 17.45
C ASN A 172 -39.80 -36.28 16.43
N ILE A 173 -40.28 -37.46 16.00
CA ILE A 173 -39.66 -38.25 14.93
C ILE A 173 -39.66 -37.47 13.60
N GLY A 174 -40.78 -36.83 13.26
CA GLY A 174 -40.88 -35.95 12.09
C GLY A 174 -39.94 -34.74 12.16
N GLN A 175 -39.82 -34.10 13.33
CA GLN A 175 -38.88 -33.00 13.56
C GLN A 175 -37.42 -33.46 13.45
N ALA A 176 -37.07 -34.63 13.96
CA ALA A 176 -35.73 -35.20 13.85
C ALA A 176 -35.34 -35.50 12.39
N ALA A 177 -36.25 -36.04 11.59
CA ALA A 177 -36.04 -36.24 10.16
C ALA A 177 -35.85 -34.90 9.39
N LEU A 178 -36.61 -33.86 9.77
CA LEU A 178 -36.50 -32.53 9.18
C LEU A 178 -35.20 -31.82 9.59
N LEU A 179 -34.72 -32.02 10.82
CA LEU A 179 -33.40 -31.58 11.28
C LEU A 179 -32.26 -32.27 10.52
N LEU A 180 -32.34 -33.58 10.26
CA LEU A 180 -31.36 -34.28 9.44
C LEU A 180 -31.32 -33.76 8.00
N SER A 181 -32.50 -33.49 7.41
CA SER A 181 -32.61 -32.88 6.07
C SER A 181 -31.99 -31.46 6.03
N LEU A 182 -32.23 -30.64 7.05
CA LEU A 182 -31.58 -29.34 7.21
C LEU A 182 -30.06 -29.47 7.37
N GLY A 183 -29.58 -30.44 8.16
CA GLY A 183 -28.17 -30.74 8.33
C GLY A 183 -27.48 -31.03 6.99
N SER A 184 -28.03 -31.95 6.19
CA SER A 184 -27.52 -32.26 4.86
C SER A 184 -27.49 -31.03 3.94
N ARG A 185 -28.54 -30.18 3.97
CA ARG A 185 -28.58 -28.92 3.20
C ARG A 185 -27.51 -27.93 3.65
N VAL A 186 -27.22 -27.83 4.95
CA VAL A 186 -26.12 -26.99 5.46
C VAL A 186 -24.78 -27.51 4.94
N THR A 187 -24.53 -28.82 4.96
CA THR A 187 -23.30 -29.42 4.41
C THR A 187 -23.16 -29.14 2.90
N THR A 188 -24.24 -29.25 2.11
CA THR A 188 -24.22 -28.89 0.68
C THR A 188 -23.88 -27.42 0.47
N LEU A 189 -24.53 -26.51 1.22
CA LEU A 189 -24.26 -25.06 1.14
C LEU A 189 -22.83 -24.71 1.57
N GLN A 190 -22.28 -25.39 2.59
CA GLN A 190 -20.88 -25.24 2.99
C GLN A 190 -19.91 -25.65 1.88
N SER A 191 -20.20 -26.74 1.16
CA SER A 191 -19.41 -27.16 -0.01
C SER A 191 -19.48 -26.11 -1.13
N GLN A 192 -20.67 -25.59 -1.45
CA GLN A 192 -20.85 -24.56 -2.48
C GLN A 192 -20.13 -23.25 -2.12
N VAL A 193 -20.12 -22.86 -0.83
CA VAL A 193 -19.36 -21.69 -0.35
C VAL A 193 -17.85 -21.93 -0.39
N ALA A 194 -17.37 -23.17 -0.28
CA ALA A 194 -15.95 -23.49 -0.49
C ALA A 194 -15.56 -23.43 -1.97
N GLU A 195 -16.41 -23.95 -2.87
CA GLU A 195 -16.25 -23.88 -4.33
C GLU A 195 -16.15 -22.42 -4.81
N LEU A 196 -17.14 -21.59 -4.46
CA LEU A 196 -17.18 -20.16 -4.82
C LEU A 196 -16.00 -19.36 -4.25
N LYS A 197 -15.48 -19.76 -3.09
CA LYS A 197 -14.25 -19.16 -2.53
C LYS A 197 -13.00 -19.52 -3.34
N LYS A 198 -12.96 -20.72 -3.93
CA LYS A 198 -11.89 -21.13 -4.84
C LYS A 198 -11.99 -20.37 -6.16
N GLU A 199 -13.18 -20.32 -6.78
CA GLU A 199 -13.39 -19.54 -8.01
C GLU A 199 -13.00 -18.08 -7.84
N ASN A 200 -13.41 -17.42 -6.74
CA ASN A 200 -13.00 -16.04 -6.45
C ASN A 200 -11.48 -15.87 -6.26
N ALA A 201 -10.77 -16.89 -5.75
CA ALA A 201 -9.32 -16.85 -5.58
C ALA A 201 -8.58 -17.06 -6.92
N ASP A 202 -9.07 -18.00 -7.74
CA ASP A 202 -8.56 -18.27 -9.08
C ASP A 202 -8.80 -17.05 -10.00
N GLN A 203 -9.98 -16.41 -9.90
CA GLN A 203 -10.29 -15.15 -10.58
C GLN A 203 -9.48 -13.96 -10.06
N ALA A 204 -9.18 -13.87 -8.75
CA ALA A 204 -8.32 -12.81 -8.23
C ALA A 204 -6.87 -12.96 -8.73
N ALA A 205 -6.37 -14.20 -8.81
CA ALA A 205 -5.09 -14.49 -9.43
C ALA A 205 -5.10 -14.19 -10.94
N GLU A 206 -6.21 -14.42 -11.64
CA GLU A 206 -6.38 -14.12 -13.07
C GLU A 206 -6.54 -12.62 -13.36
N LEU A 207 -7.23 -11.87 -12.49
CA LEU A 207 -7.32 -10.42 -12.54
C LEU A 207 -5.96 -9.79 -12.29
N SER A 208 -5.24 -10.22 -11.25
CA SER A 208 -3.84 -9.81 -11.08
C SER A 208 -3.07 -10.17 -12.33
N ALA A 209 -3.19 -11.41 -12.86
CA ALA A 209 -2.54 -11.88 -14.07
C ALA A 209 -2.86 -11.09 -15.35
N LEU A 210 -3.93 -10.28 -15.37
CA LEU A 210 -4.27 -9.39 -16.48
C LEU A 210 -3.87 -7.93 -16.22
N GLU A 211 -4.14 -7.41 -15.02
CA GLU A 211 -3.94 -6.03 -14.58
C GLU A 211 -2.59 -5.46 -14.99
N ASN A 212 -1.50 -5.89 -14.35
CA ASN A 212 -0.18 -5.38 -14.67
C ASN A 212 0.36 -5.82 -16.06
N LYS A 213 -0.45 -6.52 -16.90
CA LYS A 213 -0.13 -6.86 -18.31
C LYS A 213 -0.67 -5.79 -19.25
N VAL A 214 -1.75 -5.11 -18.83
CA VAL A 214 -2.11 -3.81 -19.38
C VAL A 214 -0.94 -2.87 -19.14
N THR A 215 -0.44 -2.80 -17.90
CA THR A 215 0.79 -2.05 -17.59
C THR A 215 1.95 -2.49 -18.47
N ALA A 216 2.20 -3.80 -18.64
CA ALA A 216 3.27 -4.32 -19.52
C ALA A 216 3.17 -3.84 -20.99
N LEU A 217 1.97 -3.51 -21.46
CA LEU A 217 1.76 -2.89 -22.76
C LEU A 217 1.98 -1.38 -22.68
N GLU A 218 1.59 -0.71 -21.58
CA GLU A 218 1.80 0.72 -21.35
C GLU A 218 3.28 1.12 -21.49
N ASN A 219 4.28 0.41 -20.94
CA ASN A 219 5.66 0.82 -21.22
C ASN A 219 6.20 0.37 -22.58
N THR A 220 5.56 -0.57 -23.28
CA THR A 220 5.85 -0.76 -24.72
C THR A 220 5.30 0.40 -25.54
N VAL A 221 4.14 0.96 -25.18
CA VAL A 221 3.59 2.19 -25.75
C VAL A 221 4.51 3.37 -25.43
N THR A 222 4.89 3.58 -24.17
CA THR A 222 5.86 4.65 -23.80
C THR A 222 7.20 4.49 -24.52
N ALA A 223 7.71 3.27 -24.70
CA ALA A 223 8.92 3.04 -25.49
C ALA A 223 8.71 3.41 -26.96
N LEU A 224 7.57 3.04 -27.55
CA LEU A 224 7.21 3.40 -28.93
C LEU A 224 7.04 4.92 -29.10
N GLU A 225 6.36 5.60 -28.19
CA GLU A 225 6.23 7.07 -28.17
C GLU A 225 7.61 7.75 -28.15
N ASN A 226 8.53 7.29 -27.29
CA ASN A 226 9.91 7.79 -27.28
C ASN A 226 10.64 7.52 -28.62
N THR A 227 10.40 6.39 -29.29
CA THR A 227 10.95 6.16 -30.64
C THR A 227 10.30 7.00 -31.73
N VAL A 228 9.01 7.33 -31.61
CA VAL A 228 8.31 8.25 -32.52
C VAL A 228 8.90 9.65 -32.37
N THR A 229 9.04 10.17 -31.15
CA THR A 229 9.68 11.47 -30.91
C THR A 229 11.15 11.49 -31.35
N ALA A 230 11.89 10.38 -31.20
CA ALA A 230 13.23 10.27 -31.78
C ALA A 230 13.20 10.35 -33.32
N LEU A 231 12.24 9.68 -33.97
CA LEU A 231 12.07 9.73 -35.42
C LEU A 231 11.64 11.11 -35.92
N GLU A 232 10.70 11.78 -35.24
CA GLU A 232 10.29 13.16 -35.52
C GLU A 232 11.49 14.12 -35.49
N ASN A 233 12.34 14.02 -34.47
CA ASN A 233 13.58 14.80 -34.40
C ASN A 233 14.54 14.48 -35.57
N THR A 234 14.64 13.23 -36.02
CA THR A 234 15.45 12.90 -37.21
C THR A 234 14.82 13.38 -38.52
N VAL A 235 13.49 13.44 -38.63
CA VAL A 235 12.79 14.03 -39.79
C VAL A 235 13.07 15.53 -39.83
N THR A 236 12.91 16.25 -38.72
CA THR A 236 13.25 17.69 -38.67
C THR A 236 14.74 17.95 -38.93
N ALA A 237 15.65 17.07 -38.48
CA ALA A 237 17.05 17.17 -38.85
C ALA A 237 17.26 16.98 -40.37
N LEU A 238 16.58 16.01 -41.00
CA LEU A 238 16.63 15.78 -42.44
C LEU A 238 16.03 16.95 -43.24
N GLU A 239 14.87 17.49 -42.83
CA GLU A 239 14.26 18.69 -43.43
C GLU A 239 15.25 19.87 -43.44
N ASN A 240 15.91 20.14 -42.31
CA ASN A 240 16.95 21.17 -42.24
C ASN A 240 18.14 20.87 -43.19
N THR A 241 18.54 19.62 -43.37
CA THR A 241 19.59 19.27 -44.37
C THR A 241 19.10 19.39 -45.82
N VAL A 242 17.82 19.14 -46.11
CA VAL A 242 17.22 19.37 -47.43
C VAL A 242 17.21 20.86 -47.73
N THR A 243 16.73 21.71 -46.81
CA THR A 243 16.77 23.17 -47.00
C THR A 243 18.20 23.70 -47.11
N ALA A 244 19.19 23.13 -46.39
CA ALA A 244 20.59 23.47 -46.59
C ALA A 244 21.07 23.09 -48.01
N LEU A 245 20.71 21.90 -48.51
CA LEU A 245 21.04 21.45 -49.86
C LEU A 245 20.37 22.31 -50.94
N GLU A 246 19.09 22.65 -50.80
CA GLU A 246 18.37 23.57 -51.69
C GLU A 246 19.09 24.92 -51.81
N ASN A 247 19.50 25.50 -50.68
CA ASN A 247 20.30 26.73 -50.68
C ASN A 247 21.66 26.55 -51.39
N THR A 248 22.33 25.40 -51.27
CA THR A 248 23.57 25.13 -52.04
C THR A 248 23.31 24.90 -53.53
N VAL A 249 22.17 24.33 -53.92
CA VAL A 249 21.76 24.20 -55.33
C VAL A 249 21.53 25.58 -55.92
N THR A 250 20.75 26.44 -55.25
CA THR A 250 20.55 27.83 -55.71
C THR A 250 21.85 28.63 -55.73
N ALA A 251 22.79 28.41 -54.80
CA ALA A 251 24.12 29.01 -54.89
C ALA A 251 24.90 28.51 -56.13
N LEU A 252 24.85 27.20 -56.42
CA LEU A 252 25.47 26.61 -57.60
C LEU A 252 24.85 27.13 -58.91
N GLU A 253 23.52 27.20 -59.01
CA GLU A 253 22.78 27.77 -60.14
C GLU A 253 23.25 29.21 -60.43
N ASN A 254 23.35 30.06 -59.39
CA ASN A 254 23.89 31.41 -59.52
C ASN A 254 25.35 31.42 -60.00
N THR A 255 26.20 30.47 -59.56
CA THR A 255 27.58 30.37 -60.10
C THR A 255 27.64 29.85 -61.54
N VAL A 256 26.72 28.97 -61.95
CA VAL A 256 26.60 28.52 -63.35
C VAL A 256 26.19 29.69 -64.23
N THR A 257 25.16 30.46 -63.86
CA THR A 257 24.78 31.67 -64.60
C THR A 257 25.89 32.72 -64.62
N ALA A 258 26.66 32.88 -63.55
CA ALA A 258 27.85 33.74 -63.57
C ALA A 258 28.91 33.24 -64.56
N LEU A 259 29.18 31.93 -64.59
CA LEU A 259 30.11 31.31 -65.54
C LEU A 259 29.64 31.44 -66.99
N GLU A 260 28.36 31.16 -67.27
CA GLU A 260 27.74 31.36 -68.59
C GLU A 260 27.95 32.79 -69.10
N ASN A 261 27.68 33.80 -68.27
CA ASN A 261 27.94 35.20 -68.62
C ASN A 261 29.43 35.48 -68.90
N THR A 262 30.36 34.87 -68.15
CA THR A 262 31.80 35.00 -68.46
C THR A 262 32.25 34.26 -69.72
N VAL A 263 31.59 33.15 -70.08
CA VAL A 263 31.82 32.44 -71.34
C VAL A 263 31.35 33.31 -72.50
N THR A 264 30.12 33.84 -72.48
CA THR A 264 29.63 34.73 -73.53
C THR A 264 30.46 36.01 -73.67
N ALA A 265 30.96 36.57 -72.57
CA ALA A 265 31.91 37.69 -72.62
C ALA A 265 33.26 37.30 -73.27
N SER A 266 33.76 36.09 -72.98
CA SER A 266 35.00 35.56 -73.57
C SER A 266 34.82 35.22 -75.06
N GLU A 267 33.66 34.69 -75.47
CA GLU A 267 33.31 34.45 -76.87
C GLU A 267 33.28 35.77 -77.66
N SER A 268 32.67 36.81 -77.11
CA SER A 268 32.67 38.16 -77.71
C SER A 268 34.07 38.77 -77.82
N GLN A 269 34.95 38.55 -76.84
CA GLN A 269 36.37 38.96 -76.94
C GLN A 269 37.14 38.16 -78.01
N VAL A 270 36.82 36.88 -78.20
CA VAL A 270 37.41 36.06 -79.25
C VAL A 270 36.95 36.53 -80.63
N GLU A 271 35.68 36.91 -80.82
CA GLU A 271 35.20 37.52 -82.06
C GLU A 271 35.90 38.87 -82.35
N GLU A 272 36.07 39.72 -81.34
CA GLU A 272 36.80 41.00 -81.48
C GLU A 272 38.28 40.79 -81.86
N LEU A 273 38.97 39.84 -81.22
CA LEU A 273 40.35 39.47 -81.56
C LEU A 273 40.49 38.80 -82.93
N MET A 274 39.48 38.04 -83.38
CA MET A 274 39.44 37.52 -84.75
C MET A 274 39.29 38.66 -85.78
N ALA A 275 38.45 39.65 -85.49
CA ALA A 275 38.31 40.84 -86.32
C ALA A 275 39.58 41.71 -86.36
N GLU A 276 40.27 41.88 -85.23
CA GLU A 276 41.57 42.58 -85.19
C GLU A 276 42.64 41.80 -85.98
N ASN A 277 42.75 40.48 -85.82
CA ASN A 277 43.69 39.68 -86.60
C ASN A 277 43.41 39.78 -88.11
N ALA A 278 42.15 39.70 -88.55
CA ALA A 278 41.81 39.87 -89.97
C ALA A 278 42.18 41.28 -90.49
N ALA A 279 42.04 42.33 -89.66
CA ALA A 279 42.48 43.68 -90.00
C ALA A 279 44.02 43.82 -90.02
N LEU A 280 44.74 43.09 -89.16
CA LEU A 280 46.20 43.02 -89.16
C LEU A 280 46.73 42.25 -90.38
N GLU A 281 46.14 41.12 -90.74
CA GLU A 281 46.44 40.37 -91.97
C GLU A 281 46.25 41.25 -93.22
N ALA A 282 45.11 41.95 -93.31
CA ALA A 282 44.86 42.89 -94.41
C ALA A 282 45.90 44.02 -94.48
N ARG A 283 46.39 44.51 -93.33
CA ARG A 283 47.49 45.50 -93.26
C ARG A 283 48.85 44.92 -93.63
N VAL A 284 49.13 43.65 -93.30
CA VAL A 284 50.33 42.93 -93.74
C VAL A 284 50.31 42.80 -95.26
N THR A 285 49.23 42.27 -95.85
CA THR A 285 49.09 42.17 -97.31
C THR A 285 49.16 43.54 -98.02
N ALA A 286 48.60 44.60 -97.43
CA ALA A 286 48.78 45.96 -97.98
C ALA A 286 50.26 46.42 -97.95
N SER A 287 50.98 46.09 -96.88
CA SER A 287 52.42 46.40 -96.73
C SER A 287 53.29 45.57 -97.68
N GLU A 288 52.98 44.29 -97.90
CA GLU A 288 53.65 43.41 -98.86
C GLU A 288 53.48 43.93 -100.29
N ASN A 289 52.26 44.33 -100.67
CA ASN A 289 51.99 44.99 -101.96
C ASN A 289 52.77 46.30 -102.12
N GLN A 290 52.89 47.10 -101.05
CA GLN A 290 53.69 48.34 -101.06
C GLN A 290 55.20 48.04 -101.21
N VAL A 291 55.71 46.97 -100.59
CA VAL A 291 57.09 46.51 -100.75
C VAL A 291 57.35 46.06 -102.20
N GLU A 292 56.41 45.34 -102.83
CA GLU A 292 56.56 44.92 -104.23
C GLU A 292 56.51 46.11 -105.20
N GLU A 293 55.64 47.10 -104.95
CA GLU A 293 55.62 48.35 -105.71
C GLU A 293 56.96 49.12 -105.57
N LEU A 294 57.55 49.12 -104.36
CA LEU A 294 58.86 49.72 -104.10
C LEU A 294 60.00 48.96 -104.78
N LYS A 295 59.98 47.62 -104.85
CA LYS A 295 60.92 46.84 -105.67
C LYS A 295 60.82 47.23 -107.14
N GLY A 296 59.61 47.32 -107.69
CA GLY A 296 59.36 47.76 -109.06
C GLY A 296 59.92 49.16 -109.35
N LYS A 297 59.73 50.10 -108.41
CA LYS A 297 60.34 51.45 -108.47
C LYS A 297 61.86 51.39 -108.40
N ASN A 298 62.45 50.51 -107.58
CA ASN A 298 63.91 50.38 -107.47
C ASN A 298 64.53 49.80 -108.75
N ALA A 299 63.95 48.74 -109.32
CA ALA A 299 64.37 48.18 -110.61
C ALA A 299 64.29 49.22 -111.76
N ALA A 300 63.26 50.08 -111.75
CA ALA A 300 63.15 51.19 -112.69
C ALA A 300 64.22 52.29 -112.48
N LEU A 301 64.68 52.50 -111.24
CA LEU A 301 65.81 53.39 -110.93
C LEU A 301 67.14 52.78 -111.35
N GLU A 302 67.38 51.49 -111.07
CA GLU A 302 68.55 50.72 -111.52
C GLU A 302 68.68 50.77 -113.05
N ALA A 303 67.58 50.55 -113.79
CA ALA A 303 67.55 50.68 -115.25
C ALA A 303 67.92 52.10 -115.72
N ARG A 304 67.48 53.15 -115.00
CA ARG A 304 67.86 54.55 -115.30
C ARG A 304 69.33 54.86 -114.97
N VAL A 305 69.90 54.23 -113.94
CA VAL A 305 71.34 54.31 -113.64
C VAL A 305 72.13 53.67 -114.77
N ALA A 306 71.78 52.43 -115.19
CA ALA A 306 72.44 51.75 -116.30
C ALA A 306 72.37 52.54 -117.62
N VAL A 307 71.24 53.19 -117.93
CA VAL A 307 71.14 54.10 -119.09
C VAL A 307 72.07 55.32 -118.96
N SER A 308 72.21 55.86 -117.74
CA SER A 308 73.09 57.00 -117.45
C SER A 308 74.58 56.62 -117.56
N GLU A 309 74.96 55.43 -117.07
CA GLU A 309 76.31 54.87 -117.20
C GLU A 309 76.69 54.62 -118.66
N ASN A 310 75.77 54.07 -119.46
CA ASN A 310 75.94 53.94 -120.91
C ASN A 310 76.14 55.29 -121.60
N HIS A 311 75.40 56.33 -121.19
CA HIS A 311 75.61 57.68 -121.74
C HIS A 311 76.96 58.30 -121.31
N VAL A 312 77.44 58.05 -120.09
CA VAL A 312 78.78 58.46 -119.65
C VAL A 312 79.87 57.72 -120.43
N ALA A 313 79.68 56.44 -120.76
CA ALA A 313 80.59 55.68 -121.63
C ALA A 313 80.60 56.24 -123.07
N GLU A 314 79.43 56.58 -123.61
CA GLU A 314 79.30 57.22 -124.93
C GLU A 314 79.99 58.60 -124.96
N LEU A 315 79.85 59.41 -123.91
CA LEU A 315 80.53 60.70 -123.77
C LEU A 315 82.05 60.55 -123.65
N LYS A 316 82.56 59.54 -122.92
CA LYS A 316 84.00 59.22 -122.92
C LYS A 316 84.51 58.86 -124.31
N GLY A 317 83.76 58.05 -125.07
CA GLY A 317 84.10 57.71 -126.45
C GLY A 317 84.15 58.93 -127.37
N LYS A 318 83.17 59.84 -127.24
CA LYS A 318 83.16 61.13 -127.96
C LYS A 318 84.33 62.04 -127.58
N ASN A 319 84.75 62.06 -126.31
CA ASN A 319 85.87 62.88 -125.84
C ASN A 319 87.22 62.37 -126.40
N ALA A 320 87.47 61.06 -126.35
CA ALA A 320 88.65 60.45 -126.95
C ALA A 320 88.71 60.68 -128.47
N ALA A 321 87.55 60.62 -129.17
CA ALA A 321 87.47 60.94 -130.59
C ALA A 321 87.74 62.43 -130.91
N LEU A 322 87.52 63.34 -129.95
CA LEU A 322 87.89 64.76 -130.08
C LEU A 322 89.39 64.98 -129.84
N GLU A 323 90.01 64.32 -128.85
CA GLU A 323 91.46 64.38 -128.61
C GLU A 323 92.27 63.88 -129.82
N VAL A 324 91.82 62.78 -130.45
CA VAL A 324 92.39 62.29 -131.72
C VAL A 324 92.19 63.28 -132.88
N ARG A 325 91.07 64.02 -132.91
CA ARG A 325 90.84 65.05 -133.93
C ARG A 325 91.68 66.31 -133.72
N VAL A 326 91.95 66.72 -132.48
CA VAL A 326 92.82 67.86 -132.17
C VAL A 326 94.24 67.55 -132.61
N THR A 327 94.81 66.42 -132.17
CA THR A 327 96.17 65.99 -132.54
C THR A 327 96.32 65.75 -134.06
N ALA A 328 95.29 65.22 -134.73
CA ALA A 328 95.27 65.13 -136.20
C ALA A 328 95.26 66.51 -136.89
N SER A 329 94.54 67.49 -136.33
CA SER A 329 94.45 68.85 -136.89
C SER A 329 95.76 69.61 -136.72
N GLU A 330 96.44 69.47 -135.57
CA GLU A 330 97.78 70.02 -135.32
C GLU A 330 98.82 69.43 -136.29
N SER A 331 98.78 68.12 -136.51
CA SER A 331 99.64 67.43 -137.46
C SER A 331 99.42 67.90 -138.91
N GLN A 332 98.17 68.12 -139.33
CA GLN A 332 97.86 68.61 -140.68
C GLN A 332 98.43 70.02 -140.97
N VAL A 333 98.59 70.88 -139.96
CA VAL A 333 99.11 72.25 -140.15
C VAL A 333 100.60 72.25 -140.53
N GLU A 334 101.42 71.39 -139.92
CA GLU A 334 102.82 71.25 -140.33
C GLU A 334 102.98 70.38 -141.59
N GLU A 335 102.14 69.35 -141.79
CA GLU A 335 102.19 68.52 -142.99
C GLU A 335 101.89 69.33 -144.28
N LEU A 336 100.98 70.32 -144.21
CA LEU A 336 100.68 71.22 -145.31
C LEU A 336 101.80 72.23 -145.63
N LYS A 337 102.69 72.55 -144.67
CA LYS A 337 103.92 73.30 -144.99
C LYS A 337 104.92 72.46 -145.77
N GLY A 338 105.10 71.20 -145.39
CA GLY A 338 106.03 70.27 -146.06
C GLY A 338 105.58 69.91 -147.48
N LYS A 339 104.33 69.46 -147.65
CA LYS A 339 103.83 68.98 -148.95
C LYS A 339 103.86 70.04 -150.06
N ASN A 340 103.74 71.32 -149.72
CA ASN A 340 103.88 72.42 -150.69
C ASN A 340 105.32 72.59 -151.25
N ALA A 341 106.33 72.01 -150.60
CA ALA A 341 107.69 71.91 -151.14
C ALA A 341 107.90 70.60 -151.92
N ASP A 342 107.47 69.46 -151.35
CA ASP A 342 107.80 68.14 -151.88
C ASP A 342 106.97 67.71 -153.11
N GLN A 343 105.75 68.23 -153.29
CA GLN A 343 104.92 67.91 -154.46
C GLN A 343 105.52 68.43 -155.80
N ALA A 344 106.57 69.24 -155.76
CA ALA A 344 107.36 69.61 -156.93
C ALA A 344 108.27 68.48 -157.45
N ALA A 345 108.50 67.41 -156.68
CA ALA A 345 109.51 66.38 -156.98
C ALA A 345 108.96 64.98 -157.35
N GLU A 346 107.85 64.54 -156.75
CA GLU A 346 107.45 63.11 -156.81
C GLU A 346 106.78 62.67 -158.14
N LEU A 347 106.41 63.62 -159.02
CA LEU A 347 105.79 63.37 -160.33
C LEU A 347 106.62 62.51 -161.31
N LEU A 348 107.84 62.11 -160.93
CA LEU A 348 108.79 61.37 -161.76
C LEU A 348 108.90 59.86 -161.46
N SER A 349 108.31 59.33 -160.38
CA SER A 349 108.72 58.00 -159.86
C SER A 349 107.71 56.84 -159.96
N LEU A 350 106.39 57.06 -160.00
CA LEU A 350 105.43 56.01 -159.56
C LEU A 350 105.08 54.91 -160.61
N GLY A 351 105.71 54.90 -161.78
CA GLY A 351 105.25 54.12 -162.94
C GLY A 351 105.52 52.60 -162.98
N SER A 352 105.99 51.96 -161.89
CA SER A 352 106.80 50.73 -162.03
C SER A 352 106.41 49.49 -161.20
N ARG A 353 105.34 49.50 -160.37
CA ARG A 353 105.18 48.50 -159.26
C ARG A 353 103.85 47.72 -159.16
N VAL A 354 103.14 47.48 -160.27
CA VAL A 354 101.80 46.84 -160.27
C VAL A 354 101.82 45.30 -160.32
N THR A 355 102.95 44.66 -160.62
CA THR A 355 102.98 43.42 -161.42
C THR A 355 103.05 42.05 -160.67
N THR A 356 102.80 41.95 -159.36
CA THR A 356 103.37 40.81 -158.56
C THR A 356 102.42 39.91 -157.73
N LEU A 357 101.18 40.29 -157.40
CA LEU A 357 100.43 39.68 -156.26
C LEU A 357 99.15 38.89 -156.63
N GLN A 358 99.23 37.68 -157.21
CA GLN A 358 98.03 36.92 -157.67
C GLN A 358 98.04 35.36 -157.56
N SER A 359 98.72 34.69 -156.59
CA SER A 359 99.12 33.26 -156.79
C SER A 359 98.73 32.14 -155.79
N GLN A 360 98.09 32.33 -154.62
CA GLN A 360 98.13 31.30 -153.52
C GLN A 360 96.83 31.08 -152.69
N VAL A 361 95.91 30.17 -153.06
CA VAL A 361 94.58 30.01 -152.38
C VAL A 361 94.00 28.57 -152.20
N ALA A 362 94.59 27.49 -152.72
CA ALA A 362 93.80 26.30 -153.14
C ALA A 362 93.23 25.26 -152.11
N GLU A 363 93.91 24.88 -151.03
CA GLU A 363 93.80 23.50 -150.47
C GLU A 363 93.17 23.35 -149.05
N LEU A 364 92.80 22.10 -148.68
CA LEU A 364 92.39 21.59 -147.33
C LEU A 364 90.92 21.77 -146.87
N LYS A 365 90.05 20.76 -147.11
CA LYS A 365 88.61 20.79 -146.67
C LYS A 365 87.86 19.42 -146.73
N LYS A 366 88.22 18.37 -145.94
CA LYS A 366 87.72 16.99 -146.27
C LYS A 366 87.28 15.95 -145.22
N GLU A 367 87.50 16.03 -143.90
CA GLU A 367 87.31 14.83 -143.03
C GLU A 367 86.01 14.79 -142.18
N ASN A 368 85.11 13.88 -142.58
CA ASN A 368 83.97 13.31 -141.85
C ASN A 368 84.43 12.57 -140.56
N ALA A 369 83.68 12.47 -139.45
CA ALA A 369 82.32 11.94 -139.21
C ALA A 369 82.19 10.39 -139.30
N ALA A 370 82.12 9.69 -138.13
CA ALA A 370 81.67 8.29 -137.96
C ALA A 370 81.61 7.85 -136.46
N LEU A 371 80.45 7.91 -135.77
CA LEU A 371 80.34 7.47 -134.34
C LEU A 371 78.96 6.92 -133.88
N GLU A 372 78.04 6.58 -134.79
CA GLU A 372 76.59 6.62 -134.51
C GLU A 372 75.86 5.27 -134.27
N ALA A 373 76.51 4.24 -133.70
CA ALA A 373 75.84 2.93 -133.51
C ALA A 373 76.31 2.07 -132.31
N ARG A 374 75.45 1.93 -131.28
CA ARG A 374 75.18 0.74 -130.41
C ARG A 374 74.09 1.11 -129.39
N VAL A 375 72.85 0.60 -129.51
CA VAL A 375 72.38 -0.73 -129.02
C VAL A 375 72.49 -0.83 -127.50
N ALA A 376 71.44 -0.85 -126.67
CA ALA A 376 70.02 -1.24 -126.83
C ALA A 376 69.73 -2.77 -126.86
N VAL A 377 69.96 -3.45 -125.72
CA VAL A 377 69.29 -4.67 -125.20
C VAL A 377 69.73 -4.85 -123.74
N SER A 378 68.79 -5.01 -122.78
CA SER A 378 69.10 -5.44 -121.39
C SER A 378 67.84 -5.80 -120.56
N GLU A 379 66.94 -6.61 -121.12
CA GLU A 379 65.70 -7.06 -120.45
C GLU A 379 65.90 -8.40 -119.71
N ASN A 380 66.32 -8.41 -118.44
CA ASN A 380 66.49 -9.68 -117.70
C ASN A 380 66.47 -9.60 -116.16
N HIS A 381 65.51 -8.87 -115.57
CA HIS A 381 65.33 -8.84 -114.10
C HIS A 381 63.86 -8.90 -113.65
N VAL A 382 63.12 -9.89 -114.17
CA VAL A 382 61.73 -10.24 -113.79
C VAL A 382 61.67 -11.66 -113.19
N ALA A 383 62.82 -12.30 -112.96
CA ALA A 383 62.93 -13.69 -112.51
C ALA A 383 63.06 -13.87 -110.98
N GLU A 384 63.26 -12.80 -110.22
CA GLU A 384 63.50 -12.88 -108.77
C GLU A 384 62.30 -12.42 -107.91
N LEU A 385 61.94 -13.28 -106.96
CA LEU A 385 61.34 -12.95 -105.66
C LEU A 385 60.03 -12.11 -105.67
N LYS A 386 58.81 -12.63 -105.84
CA LYS A 386 58.26 -14.01 -105.86
C LYS A 386 58.65 -14.96 -104.71
N GLY A 387 59.28 -14.46 -103.65
CA GLY A 387 59.90 -15.25 -102.59
C GLY A 387 59.61 -14.79 -101.15
N LYS A 388 58.58 -13.95 -100.95
CA LYS A 388 58.22 -13.39 -99.63
C LYS A 388 56.75 -13.56 -99.23
N ASN A 389 55.99 -14.42 -99.92
CA ASN A 389 54.60 -14.74 -99.58
C ASN A 389 54.42 -16.12 -98.90
N ALA A 390 55.52 -16.72 -98.42
CA ALA A 390 55.58 -18.05 -97.81
C ALA A 390 55.78 -18.00 -96.28
N ALA A 391 55.09 -17.07 -95.62
CA ALA A 391 55.22 -16.80 -94.17
C ALA A 391 53.87 -16.76 -93.43
N LEU A 392 52.82 -17.36 -94.01
CA LEU A 392 51.47 -17.41 -93.45
C LEU A 392 50.97 -18.84 -93.14
N GLU A 393 51.71 -19.89 -93.52
CA GLU A 393 51.27 -21.29 -93.38
C GLU A 393 51.55 -21.92 -91.99
N VAL A 394 52.17 -21.18 -91.05
CA VAL A 394 52.68 -21.72 -89.77
C VAL A 394 51.73 -21.46 -88.58
N ARG A 395 50.46 -21.09 -88.82
CA ARG A 395 49.51 -20.70 -87.74
C ARG A 395 48.09 -21.27 -87.83
N VAL A 396 47.88 -22.35 -88.57
CA VAL A 396 46.59 -23.09 -88.63
C VAL A 396 46.71 -24.52 -88.08
N THR A 397 47.85 -25.18 -88.24
CA THR A 397 48.14 -26.55 -87.76
C THR A 397 48.45 -26.64 -86.25
N ALA A 398 47.65 -25.95 -85.43
CA ALA A 398 47.84 -25.87 -83.97
C ALA A 398 46.57 -26.14 -83.13
N SER A 399 45.40 -26.37 -83.76
CA SER A 399 44.10 -26.46 -83.06
C SER A 399 43.32 -27.76 -83.31
N GLU A 400 43.89 -28.74 -84.02
CA GLU A 400 43.19 -29.99 -84.38
C GLU A 400 43.72 -31.23 -83.62
N SER A 401 44.82 -31.13 -82.87
CA SER A 401 45.44 -32.26 -82.16
C SER A 401 44.79 -32.62 -80.82
N GLN A 402 43.81 -31.84 -80.34
CA GLN A 402 43.15 -32.05 -79.03
C GLN A 402 41.88 -32.95 -79.09
N VAL A 403 41.57 -33.55 -80.24
CA VAL A 403 40.34 -34.36 -80.44
C VAL A 403 40.60 -35.88 -80.44
N GLU A 404 41.80 -36.35 -80.75
CA GLU A 404 42.13 -37.79 -80.77
C GLU A 404 42.52 -38.37 -79.39
N GLU A 405 42.71 -37.54 -78.36
CA GLU A 405 43.08 -38.01 -77.00
C GLU A 405 41.97 -38.86 -76.34
N LEU A 406 40.71 -38.71 -76.78
CA LEU A 406 39.56 -39.40 -76.19
C LEU A 406 39.30 -40.83 -76.71
N LYS A 407 40.06 -41.32 -77.70
CA LYS A 407 39.91 -42.70 -78.20
C LYS A 407 40.69 -43.76 -77.42
N GLY A 408 41.70 -43.38 -76.64
CA GLY A 408 42.55 -44.34 -75.91
C GLY A 408 41.84 -45.12 -74.80
N LYS A 409 40.85 -44.51 -74.14
CA LYS A 409 40.19 -45.06 -72.93
C LYS A 409 39.30 -46.29 -73.17
N ASN A 410 39.05 -46.67 -74.43
CA ASN A 410 38.27 -47.87 -74.76
C ASN A 410 39.10 -49.17 -74.78
N ALA A 411 40.42 -49.12 -74.55
CA ALA A 411 41.27 -50.30 -74.54
C ALA A 411 41.19 -51.11 -73.23
N ASP A 412 41.10 -50.44 -72.08
CA ASP A 412 41.23 -51.09 -70.76
C ASP A 412 40.05 -52.02 -70.42
N GLN A 413 38.88 -51.78 -71.01
CA GLN A 413 37.67 -52.59 -70.79
C GLN A 413 37.76 -54.01 -71.38
N ALA A 414 38.72 -54.28 -72.26
CA ALA A 414 38.87 -55.60 -72.89
C ALA A 414 39.46 -56.67 -71.95
N ALA A 415 40.19 -56.27 -70.90
CA ALA A 415 40.86 -57.19 -69.98
C ALA A 415 39.89 -57.88 -68.99
N GLU A 416 38.82 -57.19 -68.60
CA GLU A 416 37.88 -57.67 -67.57
C GLU A 416 37.04 -58.87 -68.04
N LEU A 417 36.73 -58.94 -69.34
CA LEU A 417 35.91 -60.00 -69.94
C LEU A 417 36.51 -61.41 -69.84
N LEU A 418 37.85 -61.55 -69.75
CA LEU A 418 38.47 -62.86 -69.52
C LEU A 418 38.32 -63.37 -68.08
N SER A 419 38.05 -62.49 -67.11
CA SER A 419 37.76 -62.85 -65.72
C SER A 419 36.36 -63.47 -65.54
N LEU A 420 35.44 -63.24 -66.48
CA LEU A 420 34.10 -63.82 -66.43
C LEU A 420 34.09 -65.33 -66.77
N GLY A 421 35.00 -65.80 -67.62
CA GLY A 421 34.97 -67.19 -68.13
C GLY A 421 35.10 -68.25 -67.02
N SER A 422 35.98 -68.03 -66.05
CA SER A 422 36.20 -68.94 -64.91
C SER A 422 35.05 -68.94 -63.90
N ARG A 423 34.23 -67.88 -63.85
CA ARG A 423 33.04 -67.80 -62.97
C ARG A 423 31.91 -68.69 -63.49
N VAL A 424 31.81 -68.92 -64.79
CA VAL A 424 30.73 -69.73 -65.41
C VAL A 424 30.82 -71.21 -64.99
N THR A 425 32.01 -71.79 -64.91
CA THR A 425 32.20 -73.17 -64.44
C THR A 425 31.88 -73.33 -62.95
N THR A 426 32.18 -72.34 -62.11
CA THR A 426 31.77 -72.34 -60.69
C THR A 426 30.25 -72.33 -60.54
N LEU A 427 29.55 -71.50 -61.33
CA LEU A 427 28.08 -71.40 -61.31
C LEU A 427 27.38 -72.72 -61.64
N GLN A 428 27.93 -73.53 -62.55
CA GLN A 428 27.32 -74.82 -62.92
C GLN A 428 27.31 -75.84 -61.77
N SER A 429 28.33 -75.84 -60.90
CA SER A 429 28.35 -76.71 -59.71
C SER A 429 27.29 -76.31 -58.68
N GLN A 430 26.90 -75.04 -58.63
CA GLN A 430 25.93 -74.53 -57.64
C GLN A 430 24.49 -74.91 -57.99
N VAL A 431 24.16 -75.02 -59.29
CA VAL A 431 22.83 -75.43 -59.78
C VAL A 431 22.45 -76.85 -59.37
N ALA A 432 23.42 -77.73 -59.12
CA ALA A 432 23.16 -79.11 -58.68
C ALA A 432 22.68 -79.19 -57.23
N GLU A 433 23.32 -78.48 -56.31
CA GLU A 433 22.95 -78.49 -54.88
C GLU A 433 21.60 -77.81 -54.63
N LEU A 434 21.33 -76.69 -55.33
CA LEU A 434 20.07 -75.94 -55.27
C LEU A 434 18.83 -76.82 -55.57
N LYS A 435 18.95 -77.81 -56.47
CA LYS A 435 17.83 -78.75 -56.74
C LYS A 435 17.50 -79.67 -55.57
N LYS A 436 18.49 -79.98 -54.73
CA LYS A 436 18.34 -80.84 -53.56
C LYS A 436 17.75 -80.08 -52.37
N GLU A 437 18.09 -78.79 -52.24
CA GLU A 437 17.43 -77.88 -51.31
C GLU A 437 15.95 -77.68 -51.66
N ASN A 438 15.60 -77.49 -52.96
CA ASN A 438 14.21 -77.27 -53.38
C ASN A 438 13.21 -78.31 -52.86
N ALA A 439 13.51 -79.61 -52.92
CA ALA A 439 12.61 -80.65 -52.42
C ALA A 439 12.44 -80.61 -50.88
N ALA A 440 13.48 -80.19 -50.14
CA ALA A 440 13.40 -79.96 -48.70
C ALA A 440 12.68 -78.64 -48.35
N LEU A 441 12.72 -77.65 -49.25
CA LEU A 441 11.97 -76.40 -49.14
C LEU A 441 10.47 -76.63 -49.36
N GLU A 442 10.05 -77.41 -50.37
CA GLU A 442 8.64 -77.73 -50.63
C GLU A 442 7.94 -78.39 -49.41
N ALA A 443 8.59 -79.35 -48.76
CA ALA A 443 8.08 -79.96 -47.52
C ALA A 443 7.99 -78.95 -46.34
N ARG A 444 8.89 -77.96 -46.29
CA ARG A 444 8.83 -76.86 -45.30
C ARG A 444 7.76 -75.83 -45.66
N VAL A 445 7.46 -75.62 -46.95
CA VAL A 445 6.39 -74.72 -47.43
C VAL A 445 5.04 -75.22 -46.95
N ALA A 446 4.71 -76.51 -47.07
CA ALA A 446 3.41 -77.03 -46.59
C ALA A 446 3.20 -76.85 -45.06
N VAL A 447 4.27 -76.95 -44.25
CA VAL A 447 4.21 -76.63 -42.81
C VAL A 447 4.10 -75.12 -42.59
N SER A 448 4.82 -74.33 -43.40
CA SER A 448 4.74 -72.87 -43.40
C SER A 448 3.36 -72.35 -43.78
N GLU A 449 2.64 -72.99 -44.70
CA GLU A 449 1.29 -72.60 -45.15
C GLU A 449 0.26 -72.76 -44.03
N ASN A 450 0.31 -73.88 -43.30
CA ASN A 450 -0.53 -74.09 -42.12
C ASN A 450 -0.20 -73.08 -41.00
N HIS A 451 1.09 -72.80 -40.79
CA HIS A 451 1.51 -71.76 -39.85
C HIS A 451 1.08 -70.36 -40.31
N VAL A 452 1.13 -70.06 -41.61
CA VAL A 452 0.65 -68.82 -42.22
C VAL A 452 -0.85 -68.66 -42.02
N ALA A 453 -1.68 -69.70 -42.22
CA ALA A 453 -3.12 -69.61 -41.99
C ALA A 453 -3.46 -69.29 -40.51
N GLU A 454 -2.72 -69.85 -39.55
CA GLU A 454 -2.90 -69.51 -38.13
C GLU A 454 -2.31 -68.13 -37.79
N LEU A 455 -1.19 -67.72 -38.41
CA LEU A 455 -0.68 -66.35 -38.34
C LEU A 455 -1.64 -65.34 -38.97
N GLU A 456 -2.37 -65.67 -40.03
CA GLU A 456 -3.38 -64.81 -40.66
C GLU A 456 -4.59 -64.62 -39.75
N LYS A 457 -5.08 -65.69 -39.12
CA LYS A 457 -6.13 -65.63 -38.10
C LYS A 457 -5.71 -64.79 -36.89
N ASN A 458 -4.47 -64.97 -36.42
CA ASN A 458 -3.90 -64.15 -35.34
C ASN A 458 -3.67 -62.70 -35.79
N ASN A 459 -3.24 -62.47 -37.03
CA ASN A 459 -3.09 -61.14 -37.63
C ASN A 459 -4.45 -60.45 -37.84
N ALA A 460 -5.54 -61.17 -38.11
CA ALA A 460 -6.89 -60.60 -38.15
C ALA A 460 -7.32 -60.12 -36.74
N ALA A 461 -7.13 -60.94 -35.71
CA ALA A 461 -7.40 -60.55 -34.33
C ALA A 461 -6.50 -59.39 -33.85
N LEU A 462 -5.22 -59.39 -34.24
CA LEU A 462 -4.30 -58.28 -33.99
C LEU A 462 -4.70 -57.03 -34.77
N ARG A 463 -5.12 -57.11 -36.04
CA ARG A 463 -5.63 -55.98 -36.82
C ARG A 463 -6.83 -55.32 -36.15
N THR A 464 -7.81 -56.10 -35.67
CA THR A 464 -8.96 -55.56 -34.92
C THR A 464 -8.54 -54.90 -33.60
N ARG A 465 -7.57 -55.48 -32.88
CA ARG A 465 -6.99 -54.85 -31.68
C ARG A 465 -6.18 -53.60 -32.01
N VAL A 466 -5.51 -53.56 -33.15
CA VAL A 466 -4.79 -52.40 -33.66
C VAL A 466 -5.78 -51.31 -34.04
N THR A 467 -6.89 -51.58 -34.74
CA THR A 467 -7.91 -50.55 -35.03
C THR A 467 -8.60 -50.01 -33.77
N ALA A 468 -8.82 -50.86 -32.76
CA ALA A 468 -9.34 -50.43 -31.46
C ALA A 468 -8.31 -49.63 -30.63
N ASN A 469 -7.02 -49.93 -30.77
CA ASN A 469 -5.94 -49.15 -30.18
C ASN A 469 -5.70 -47.84 -30.95
N GLU A 470 -5.88 -47.82 -32.27
CA GLU A 470 -5.77 -46.64 -33.14
C GLU A 470 -6.92 -45.67 -32.86
N SER A 471 -8.16 -46.14 -32.76
CA SER A 471 -9.29 -45.27 -32.37
C SER A 471 -9.11 -44.70 -30.97
N LYS A 472 -8.61 -45.50 -30.01
CA LYS A 472 -8.28 -45.01 -28.67
C LYS A 472 -7.01 -44.13 -28.63
N LEU A 473 -6.09 -44.30 -29.56
CA LEU A 473 -4.94 -43.41 -29.74
C LEU A 473 -5.38 -42.07 -30.35
N GLU A 474 -6.35 -42.04 -31.27
CA GLU A 474 -6.95 -40.79 -31.77
C GLU A 474 -7.83 -40.10 -30.71
N GLU A 475 -8.48 -40.86 -29.82
CA GLU A 475 -9.15 -40.34 -28.62
C GLU A 475 -8.13 -39.68 -27.68
N LEU A 476 -7.07 -40.41 -27.28
CA LEU A 476 -6.00 -39.89 -26.44
C LEU A 476 -5.17 -38.77 -27.10
N LYS A 477 -5.04 -38.74 -28.43
CA LYS A 477 -4.43 -37.62 -29.16
C LYS A 477 -5.29 -36.36 -29.09
N LYS A 478 -6.62 -36.49 -29.19
CA LYS A 478 -7.53 -35.34 -29.01
C LYS A 478 -7.52 -34.84 -27.57
N GLU A 479 -7.48 -35.74 -26.60
CA GLU A 479 -7.36 -35.40 -25.18
C GLU A 479 -6.02 -34.73 -24.87
N ASN A 480 -4.90 -35.29 -25.34
CA ASN A 480 -3.58 -34.66 -25.25
C ASN A 480 -3.49 -33.34 -26.02
N ALA A 481 -4.20 -33.17 -27.14
CA ALA A 481 -4.23 -31.91 -27.88
C ALA A 481 -5.07 -30.83 -27.15
N ALA A 482 -6.15 -31.22 -26.48
CA ALA A 482 -6.91 -30.35 -25.61
C ALA A 482 -6.08 -29.94 -24.38
N GLN A 483 -5.42 -30.89 -23.71
CA GLN A 483 -4.49 -30.62 -22.60
C GLN A 483 -3.28 -29.78 -23.05
N ALA A 484 -2.77 -29.96 -24.27
CA ALA A 484 -1.71 -29.13 -24.83
C ALA A 484 -2.19 -27.70 -25.15
N ALA A 485 -3.45 -27.53 -25.58
CA ALA A 485 -4.07 -26.22 -25.75
C ALA A 485 -4.31 -25.53 -24.39
N GLU A 486 -4.78 -26.26 -23.39
CA GLU A 486 -4.99 -25.78 -22.02
C GLU A 486 -3.66 -25.44 -21.32
N LEU A 487 -2.61 -26.25 -21.49
CA LEU A 487 -1.25 -25.93 -21.05
C LEU A 487 -0.64 -24.75 -21.82
N SER A 488 -1.00 -24.57 -23.11
CA SER A 488 -0.59 -23.40 -23.89
C SER A 488 -1.28 -22.14 -23.40
N ASP A 489 -2.59 -22.20 -23.07
CA ASP A 489 -3.32 -21.08 -22.49
C ASP A 489 -2.84 -20.77 -21.06
N LEU A 490 -2.65 -21.77 -20.21
CA LEU A 490 -2.08 -21.58 -18.86
C LEU A 490 -0.65 -21.03 -18.94
N LYS A 491 0.16 -21.48 -19.91
CA LYS A 491 1.47 -20.89 -20.19
C LYS A 491 1.34 -19.45 -20.69
N ASN A 492 0.35 -19.14 -21.54
CA ASN A 492 0.09 -17.78 -21.97
C ASN A 492 -0.32 -16.91 -20.78
N ARG A 493 -1.15 -17.40 -19.84
CA ARG A 493 -1.52 -16.74 -18.58
C ARG A 493 -0.32 -16.53 -17.65
N VAL A 494 0.60 -17.50 -17.54
CA VAL A 494 1.84 -17.33 -16.77
C VAL A 494 2.78 -16.33 -17.46
N THR A 495 2.99 -16.43 -18.78
CA THR A 495 3.80 -15.44 -19.53
C THR A 495 3.16 -14.05 -19.46
N THR A 496 1.83 -14.00 -19.38
CA THR A 496 1.03 -12.81 -19.10
C THR A 496 1.44 -12.29 -17.72
N SER A 497 1.24 -13.05 -16.62
CA SER A 497 1.72 -12.74 -15.24
C SER A 497 3.19 -12.30 -15.14
N GLU A 498 4.10 -12.94 -15.86
CA GLU A 498 5.54 -12.63 -15.83
C GLU A 498 5.84 -11.29 -16.49
N SER A 499 5.24 -11.04 -17.66
CA SER A 499 5.29 -9.74 -18.35
C SER A 499 4.82 -8.62 -17.44
N GLN A 500 3.90 -8.90 -16.52
CA GLN A 500 3.38 -7.91 -15.58
C GLN A 500 4.24 -7.65 -14.36
N VAL A 501 4.83 -8.71 -13.80
CA VAL A 501 5.70 -8.58 -12.63
C VAL A 501 7.00 -7.89 -13.06
N ALA A 502 7.38 -7.96 -14.34
CA ALA A 502 8.35 -7.05 -14.94
C ALA A 502 7.87 -5.59 -14.93
N GLU A 503 6.58 -5.33 -15.14
CA GLU A 503 6.08 -3.96 -15.23
C GLU A 503 5.76 -3.28 -13.90
N LEU A 504 5.15 -3.96 -12.92
CA LEU A 504 5.09 -3.41 -11.56
C LEU A 504 6.51 -3.13 -11.04
N LYS A 505 7.53 -3.89 -11.46
CA LYS A 505 8.94 -3.55 -11.17
C LYS A 505 9.41 -2.29 -11.91
N LYS A 506 8.97 -2.04 -13.14
CA LYS A 506 9.31 -0.83 -13.90
C LYS A 506 8.58 0.40 -13.38
N GLU A 507 7.32 0.29 -12.96
CA GLU A 507 6.60 1.33 -12.22
C GLU A 507 7.25 1.59 -10.86
N ASN A 508 7.56 0.57 -10.07
CA ASN A 508 8.28 0.76 -8.80
C ASN A 508 9.68 1.38 -9.03
N ALA A 509 10.35 1.08 -10.15
CA ALA A 509 11.60 1.74 -10.54
C ALA A 509 11.38 3.21 -10.98
N ALA A 510 10.28 3.52 -11.66
CA ALA A 510 9.90 4.88 -12.02
C ALA A 510 9.52 5.70 -10.79
N GLN A 511 8.75 5.15 -9.86
CA GLN A 511 8.42 5.74 -8.56
C GLN A 511 9.66 5.90 -7.67
N ALA A 512 10.61 4.97 -7.70
CA ALA A 512 11.90 5.12 -7.04
C ALA A 512 12.75 6.23 -7.67
N ALA A 513 12.73 6.36 -9.00
CA ALA A 513 13.39 7.46 -9.71
C ALA A 513 12.70 8.80 -9.44
N GLU A 514 11.37 8.84 -9.33
CA GLU A 514 10.61 10.03 -8.93
C GLU A 514 10.87 10.40 -7.47
N LEU A 515 10.98 9.44 -6.55
CA LEU A 515 11.39 9.69 -5.16
C LEU A 515 12.83 10.23 -5.09
N LEU A 516 13.76 9.75 -5.93
CA LEU A 516 15.11 10.30 -6.05
C LEU A 516 15.10 11.71 -6.67
N ALA A 517 14.26 11.96 -7.67
CA ALA A 517 14.09 13.29 -8.26
C ALA A 517 13.42 14.27 -7.28
N LEU A 518 12.45 13.81 -6.49
CA LEU A 518 11.79 14.57 -5.44
C LEU A 518 12.75 14.86 -4.29
N GLY A 519 13.59 13.90 -3.88
CA GLY A 519 14.70 14.14 -2.94
C GLY A 519 15.74 15.13 -3.49
N SER A 520 16.02 15.09 -4.79
CA SER A 520 16.90 16.07 -5.47
C SER A 520 16.27 17.47 -5.55
N ARG A 521 14.94 17.55 -5.66
CA ARG A 521 14.16 18.80 -5.58
C ARG A 521 14.08 19.32 -4.14
N VAL A 522 13.86 18.46 -3.14
CA VAL A 522 13.86 18.82 -1.72
C VAL A 522 15.23 19.35 -1.31
N THR A 523 16.32 18.61 -1.56
CA THR A 523 17.68 19.09 -1.27
C THR A 523 18.11 20.33 -2.07
N THR A 524 17.44 20.64 -3.17
CA THR A 524 17.60 21.90 -3.90
C THR A 524 16.75 23.03 -3.31
N SER A 525 15.54 22.73 -2.86
CA SER A 525 14.68 23.67 -2.12
C SER A 525 15.29 24.02 -0.75
N GLU A 526 15.88 23.06 -0.04
CA GLU A 526 16.61 23.26 1.21
C GLU A 526 17.83 24.16 0.98
N ARG A 527 18.55 23.97 -0.14
CA ARG A 527 19.65 24.85 -0.54
C ARG A 527 19.17 26.27 -0.86
N GLN A 528 18.04 26.41 -1.56
CA GLN A 528 17.43 27.72 -1.85
C GLN A 528 16.92 28.40 -0.59
N VAL A 529 16.36 27.66 0.37
CA VAL A 529 15.98 28.18 1.70
C VAL A 529 17.22 28.65 2.45
N ALA A 530 18.28 27.85 2.54
CA ALA A 530 19.53 28.26 3.20
C ALA A 530 20.22 29.46 2.51
N GLU A 531 20.08 29.61 1.20
CA GLU A 531 20.59 30.76 0.44
C GLU A 531 19.74 32.02 0.67
N LEU A 532 18.42 31.89 0.79
CA LEU A 532 17.50 32.97 1.17
C LEU A 532 17.62 33.36 2.65
N GLU A 533 17.85 32.41 3.56
CA GLU A 533 18.17 32.66 4.97
C GLU A 533 19.45 33.49 5.08
N LYS A 534 20.50 33.11 4.35
CA LYS A 534 21.74 33.86 4.26
C LYS A 534 21.60 35.23 3.59
N GLU A 535 20.71 35.37 2.59
CA GLU A 535 20.37 36.68 2.02
C GLU A 535 19.61 37.56 3.03
N ASN A 536 18.69 36.99 3.80
CA ASN A 536 18.00 37.69 4.89
C ASN A 536 18.97 38.12 6.00
N GLU A 537 19.87 37.25 6.47
CA GLU A 537 20.95 37.64 7.41
C GLU A 537 21.80 38.80 6.86
N ALA A 538 22.15 38.77 5.57
CA ALA A 538 22.89 39.83 4.92
C ALA A 538 22.08 41.13 4.74
N LEU A 539 20.75 41.04 4.58
CA LEU A 539 19.85 42.19 4.51
C LEU A 539 19.60 42.79 5.89
N GLU A 540 19.43 41.99 6.94
CA GLU A 540 19.34 42.45 8.33
C GLU A 540 20.64 43.14 8.78
N ALA A 541 21.79 42.56 8.45
CA ALA A 541 23.09 43.19 8.70
C ALA A 541 23.24 44.53 7.95
N ARG A 542 22.82 44.60 6.67
CA ARG A 542 22.80 45.87 5.90
C ARG A 542 21.82 46.90 6.47
N LEU A 543 20.65 46.46 6.94
CA LEU A 543 19.64 47.32 7.56
C LEU A 543 20.17 47.92 8.86
N SER A 544 20.75 47.09 9.74
CA SER A 544 21.39 47.55 10.99
C SER A 544 22.53 48.54 10.73
N VAL A 545 23.37 48.30 9.71
CA VAL A 545 24.40 49.26 9.28
C VAL A 545 23.78 50.55 8.77
N ALA A 546 22.74 50.49 7.93
CA ALA A 546 22.07 51.68 7.40
C ALA A 546 21.40 52.52 8.50
N GLU A 547 20.76 51.88 9.49
CA GLU A 547 20.19 52.54 10.67
C GLU A 547 21.28 53.23 11.51
N SER A 548 22.42 52.57 11.74
CA SER A 548 23.55 53.16 12.45
C SER A 548 24.16 54.37 11.72
N LEU A 549 24.28 54.29 10.39
CA LEU A 549 24.81 55.38 9.54
C LEU A 549 23.87 56.60 9.52
N VAL A 550 22.54 56.37 9.58
CA VAL A 550 21.55 57.46 9.68
C VAL A 550 21.67 58.22 11.01
N GLU A 551 22.02 57.55 12.10
CA GLU A 551 22.24 58.20 13.40
C GLU A 551 23.63 58.86 13.50
N GLU A 552 24.67 58.27 12.89
CA GLU A 552 25.99 58.90 12.72
C GLU A 552 25.88 60.24 11.97
N LEU A 553 25.13 60.26 10.85
CA LEU A 553 24.87 61.47 10.06
C LEU A 553 24.03 62.54 10.79
N ARG A 554 23.40 62.22 11.93
CA ARG A 554 22.73 63.18 12.82
C ARG A 554 23.69 63.80 13.84
N LEU A 555 24.69 63.05 14.30
CA LEU A 555 25.72 63.54 15.21
C LEU A 555 26.65 64.54 14.52
N ASP A 556 27.04 64.26 13.27
CA ASP A 556 28.02 65.02 12.50
C ASP A 556 27.54 66.43 12.02
N ARG A 557 26.33 66.84 12.43
CA ARG A 557 25.75 68.17 12.13
C ARG A 557 25.63 69.08 13.34
N ARG A 558 26.19 68.71 14.50
CA ARG A 558 26.11 69.50 15.74
C ARG A 558 27.14 70.63 15.77
N GLN A 559 26.67 71.87 15.88
CA GLN A 559 27.51 73.07 16.01
C GLN A 559 27.68 73.46 17.49
N VAL A 560 28.90 73.80 17.91
CA VAL A 560 29.21 74.18 19.30
C VAL A 560 30.29 75.27 19.31
N ALA A 561 30.04 76.38 20.01
CA ALA A 561 31.00 77.48 20.15
C ALA A 561 30.67 78.39 21.34
N PHE A 562 31.66 78.78 22.14
CA PHE A 562 31.51 79.78 23.19
C PHE A 562 32.66 80.81 23.19
N SER A 563 32.39 82.00 23.71
CA SER A 563 33.38 83.08 23.90
C SER A 563 32.97 83.96 25.08
N VAL A 564 33.92 84.23 25.98
CA VAL A 564 33.68 84.84 27.30
C VAL A 564 34.83 85.75 27.76
N GLY A 565 34.53 86.78 28.55
CA GLY A 565 35.48 87.67 29.24
C GLY A 565 35.46 87.49 30.76
N LEU A 566 36.57 87.79 31.45
CA LEU A 566 36.77 87.39 32.84
C LEU A 566 35.86 88.15 33.82
N THR A 567 36.15 89.42 34.09
CA THR A 567 35.40 90.27 35.05
C THR A 567 35.71 91.75 34.81
N ASP A 568 34.90 92.68 35.35
CA ASP A 568 35.18 94.13 35.30
C ASP A 568 35.87 94.65 36.57
N SER A 569 36.29 93.75 37.46
CA SER A 569 36.72 94.03 38.84
C SER A 569 38.16 94.55 38.99
N GLY A 570 38.95 94.63 37.91
CA GLY A 570 40.37 94.99 37.95
C GLY A 570 41.25 93.79 38.29
N TYR A 571 41.98 93.88 39.41
CA TYR A 571 42.96 92.85 39.80
C TYR A 571 42.30 91.57 40.34
N VAL A 572 42.74 90.43 39.81
CA VAL A 572 42.29 89.09 40.19
C VAL A 572 43.49 88.30 40.74
N GLY A 573 43.49 88.01 42.04
CA GLY A 573 44.67 87.49 42.76
C GLY A 573 45.55 88.59 43.36
N PRO A 574 46.59 88.26 44.16
CA PRO A 574 47.14 86.93 44.36
C PRO A 574 46.42 86.12 45.44
N PHE A 575 45.92 84.93 45.08
CA PHE A 575 45.20 84.06 46.00
C PHE A 575 46.13 83.14 46.81
N GLN A 576 45.73 82.78 48.03
CA GLN A 576 46.51 81.90 48.91
C GLN A 576 46.38 80.40 48.58
N THR A 577 45.60 80.07 47.57
CA THR A 577 45.48 78.76 46.92
C THR A 577 45.36 78.98 45.41
N GLU A 578 45.49 77.92 44.63
CA GLU A 578 45.11 77.93 43.22
C GLU A 578 43.58 77.98 43.09
N ILE A 579 43.06 78.77 42.14
CA ILE A 579 41.62 79.05 41.98
C ILE A 579 41.21 78.81 40.52
N THR A 580 40.07 78.15 40.28
CA THR A 580 39.45 78.09 38.95
C THR A 580 38.85 79.46 38.60
N LEU A 581 39.17 79.98 37.41
CA LEU A 581 38.68 81.27 36.94
C LEU A 581 37.28 81.11 36.35
N VAL A 582 36.33 81.86 36.90
CA VAL A 582 34.98 82.00 36.35
C VAL A 582 34.95 83.21 35.43
N TYR A 583 34.71 83.00 34.14
CA TYR A 583 34.56 84.09 33.16
C TYR A 583 33.08 84.46 33.09
N GLU A 584 32.73 85.59 33.69
CA GLU A 584 31.35 86.01 33.98
C GLU A 584 30.66 86.63 32.76
N LYS A 585 31.43 87.23 31.82
CA LYS A 585 30.93 88.00 30.69
C LYS A 585 30.75 87.11 29.46
N VAL A 586 29.54 86.59 29.22
CA VAL A 586 29.26 85.68 28.09
C VAL A 586 28.90 86.43 26.81
N PHE A 587 29.67 86.19 25.72
CA PHE A 587 29.40 86.74 24.39
C PHE A 587 28.66 85.75 23.48
N THR A 588 29.04 84.46 23.53
CA THR A 588 28.45 83.37 22.72
C THR A 588 28.46 82.07 23.53
N ASN A 589 27.46 81.20 23.35
CA ASN A 589 27.41 79.84 23.93
C ASN A 589 26.53 78.87 23.10
N ILE A 590 26.80 78.77 21.79
CA ILE A 590 26.10 77.84 20.89
C ILE A 590 26.39 76.40 21.33
N GLY A 591 25.35 75.59 21.46
CA GLY A 591 25.44 74.23 22.01
C GLY A 591 25.40 74.17 23.55
N ASN A 592 25.33 75.31 24.24
CA ASN A 592 25.22 75.44 25.70
C ASN A 592 26.30 74.67 26.49
N GLY A 593 27.51 74.56 25.95
CA GLY A 593 28.60 73.82 26.59
C GLY A 593 29.28 74.57 27.75
N TYR A 594 29.32 75.91 27.72
CA TYR A 594 29.94 76.70 28.79
C TYR A 594 28.95 77.05 29.91
N ASP A 595 29.34 76.84 31.16
CA ASP A 595 28.60 77.28 32.35
C ASP A 595 29.28 78.49 33.02
N PRO A 596 28.66 79.69 32.98
CA PRO A 596 29.20 80.89 33.62
C PRO A 596 29.13 80.88 35.15
N ASN A 597 28.51 79.88 35.79
CA ASN A 597 28.47 79.77 37.25
C ASN A 597 29.70 79.02 37.81
N SER A 598 30.25 78.06 37.06
CA SER A 598 31.44 77.28 37.43
C SER A 598 32.73 77.67 36.70
N GLY A 599 32.63 78.42 35.60
CA GLY A 599 33.78 78.78 34.76
C GLY A 599 34.21 77.70 33.78
N MET A 600 33.39 76.66 33.59
CA MET A 600 33.78 75.44 32.90
C MET A 600 33.02 75.25 31.58
N PHE A 601 33.74 74.80 30.55
CA PHE A 601 33.15 74.25 29.33
C PHE A 601 33.04 72.73 29.44
N SER A 602 31.85 72.18 29.21
CA SER A 602 31.60 70.75 29.01
C SER A 602 31.37 70.46 27.53
N ALA A 603 32.03 69.45 26.97
CA ALA A 603 31.89 69.06 25.57
C ALA A 603 30.59 68.29 25.31
N PRO A 604 29.58 68.84 24.60
CA PRO A 604 28.29 68.16 24.40
C PRO A 604 28.33 67.00 23.39
N VAL A 605 29.47 66.81 22.70
CA VAL A 605 29.80 65.69 21.78
C VAL A 605 31.31 65.42 21.82
N ARG A 606 31.74 64.24 21.34
CA ARG A 606 33.14 64.00 21.03
C ARG A 606 33.58 64.81 19.81
N GLY A 607 34.73 65.46 19.87
CA GLY A 607 35.27 66.23 18.74
C GLY A 607 36.59 66.93 19.02
N VAL A 608 37.15 67.56 17.99
CA VAL A 608 38.32 68.44 18.15
C VAL A 608 37.83 69.87 18.39
N TYR A 609 38.10 70.36 19.60
CA TYR A 609 37.75 71.70 20.04
C TYR A 609 39.00 72.59 20.05
N TYR A 610 38.94 73.71 19.33
CA TYR A 610 39.96 74.75 19.40
C TYR A 610 39.64 75.71 20.54
N PHE A 611 40.51 75.75 21.54
CA PHE A 611 40.48 76.71 22.64
C PHE A 611 41.54 77.78 22.43
N THR A 612 41.20 79.02 22.76
CA THR A 612 42.15 80.13 22.88
C THR A 612 41.79 81.00 24.06
N PHE A 613 42.80 81.49 24.77
CA PHE A 613 42.65 82.44 25.86
C PHE A 613 43.76 83.49 25.78
N THR A 614 43.39 84.72 26.12
CA THR A 614 44.33 85.78 26.44
C THR A 614 44.16 86.11 27.91
N SER A 615 45.26 86.38 28.60
CA SER A 615 45.25 86.86 29.97
C SER A 615 46.23 88.01 30.11
N MET A 616 45.87 88.99 30.91
CA MET A 616 46.67 90.19 31.13
C MET A 616 47.05 90.30 32.60
N GLY A 617 48.26 90.78 32.89
CA GLY A 617 48.73 91.07 34.23
C GLY A 617 49.41 92.43 34.27
N ARG A 618 49.31 93.10 35.43
CA ARG A 618 49.66 94.53 35.56
C ARG A 618 50.52 94.86 36.77
N GLU A 619 50.53 94.01 37.80
CA GLU A 619 51.12 94.38 39.09
C GLU A 619 52.65 94.26 39.09
N PRO A 620 53.41 95.31 39.48
CA PRO A 620 54.86 95.30 39.41
C PRO A 620 55.48 94.22 40.33
N GLY A 621 56.28 93.34 39.73
CA GLY A 621 56.96 92.25 40.45
C GLY A 621 56.08 91.03 40.72
N GLN A 622 54.85 91.00 40.21
CA GLN A 622 53.95 89.86 40.36
C GLN A 622 54.18 88.82 39.25
N LYS A 623 54.05 87.54 39.61
CA LYS A 623 53.90 86.46 38.64
C LYS A 623 52.47 86.44 38.12
N MET A 624 52.32 86.30 36.80
CA MET A 624 51.03 86.16 36.13
C MET A 624 51.02 84.86 35.32
N GLY A 625 49.86 84.26 35.14
CA GLY A 625 49.75 82.98 34.46
C GLY A 625 48.39 82.32 34.63
N VAL A 626 48.06 81.44 33.70
CA VAL A 626 46.90 80.55 33.78
C VAL A 626 47.29 79.16 33.34
N TYR A 627 46.64 78.19 33.98
CA TYR A 627 46.71 76.78 33.62
C TYR A 627 45.43 76.42 32.88
N LEU A 628 45.53 76.01 31.61
CA LEU A 628 44.39 75.39 30.93
C LEU A 628 44.31 73.94 31.37
N THR A 629 43.17 73.58 31.94
CA THR A 629 42.93 72.32 32.63
C THR A 629 41.85 71.54 31.89
N LYS A 630 42.07 70.24 31.64
CA LYS A 630 41.08 69.28 31.15
C LYS A 630 40.81 68.23 32.23
N ASN A 631 39.57 68.07 32.68
CA ASN A 631 39.17 67.09 33.72
C ASN A 631 39.99 67.14 35.03
N GLY A 632 40.61 68.27 35.36
CA GLY A 632 41.52 68.43 36.50
C GLY A 632 43.01 68.26 36.18
N GLU A 633 43.37 67.74 35.00
CA GLU A 633 44.76 67.66 34.52
C GLU A 633 45.17 68.96 33.81
N GLN A 634 46.38 69.45 34.11
CA GLN A 634 46.95 70.67 33.52
C GLN A 634 47.51 70.40 32.12
N MET A 635 46.80 70.85 31.09
CA MET A 635 47.18 70.70 29.67
C MET A 635 48.17 71.76 29.19
N ILE A 636 48.04 73.01 29.68
CA ILE A 636 48.97 74.10 29.35
C ILE A 636 49.41 74.81 30.63
N TYR A 637 50.72 75.01 30.76
CA TYR A 637 51.35 75.91 31.71
C TYR A 637 51.76 77.18 30.96
N ASN A 638 50.99 78.26 31.05
CA ASN A 638 51.28 79.52 30.37
C ASN A 638 51.46 80.64 31.41
N VAL A 639 52.66 81.19 31.51
CA VAL A 639 53.11 82.00 32.67
C VAL A 639 54.12 83.06 32.24
N GLN A 640 54.17 84.18 32.96
CA GLN A 640 55.08 85.29 32.70
C GLN A 640 55.36 86.06 34.02
N ASP A 641 56.55 86.66 34.14
CA ASP A 641 56.91 87.47 35.31
C ASP A 641 56.85 88.97 34.95
N ASN A 642 55.82 89.69 35.44
CA ASN A 642 55.67 91.12 35.17
C ASN A 642 56.52 91.95 36.13
N PHE A 643 57.85 91.90 35.97
CA PHE A 643 58.78 92.70 36.78
C PHE A 643 58.80 94.20 36.45
N HIS A 644 58.07 94.67 35.42
CA HIS A 644 58.10 96.06 34.97
C HIS A 644 56.88 96.90 35.37
N GLY A 645 55.72 96.29 35.65
CA GLY A 645 54.53 96.98 36.15
C GLY A 645 53.68 97.70 35.09
N GLY A 646 53.96 97.45 33.80
CA GLY A 646 53.09 97.82 32.69
C GLY A 646 52.04 96.74 32.39
N TYR A 647 51.26 96.94 31.32
CA TYR A 647 50.39 95.88 30.81
C TYR A 647 51.23 94.79 30.13
N GLU A 648 51.22 93.58 30.68
CA GLU A 648 51.86 92.39 30.12
C GLU A 648 50.78 91.41 29.69
N TYR A 649 50.85 90.90 28.45
CA TYR A 649 49.85 89.99 27.89
C TYR A 649 50.45 88.64 27.56
N MET A 650 49.65 87.60 27.77
CA MET A 650 49.95 86.21 27.44
C MET A 650 48.75 85.63 26.70
N THR A 651 48.99 84.88 25.62
CA THR A 651 47.95 84.18 24.86
C THR A 651 48.34 82.72 24.70
N GLY A 652 47.45 81.83 25.12
CA GLY A 652 47.57 80.40 24.90
C GLY A 652 46.47 79.91 23.98
N ALA A 653 46.78 78.97 23.10
CA ALA A 653 45.81 78.30 22.25
C ALA A 653 46.16 76.82 22.09
N VAL A 654 45.13 75.98 21.97
CA VAL A 654 45.27 74.53 21.82
C VAL A 654 44.07 73.95 21.08
N ALA A 655 44.31 72.99 20.19
CA ALA A 655 43.26 72.08 19.74
C ALA A 655 43.29 70.84 20.63
N LEU A 656 42.20 70.56 21.34
CA LEU A 656 42.04 69.36 22.17
C LEU A 656 41.00 68.45 21.56
N GLU A 657 41.30 67.16 21.43
CA GLU A 657 40.24 66.16 21.32
C GLU A 657 39.59 66.00 22.70
N LEU A 658 38.27 66.20 22.74
CA LEU A 658 37.43 66.01 23.91
C LEU A 658 36.46 64.86 23.62
N GLU A 659 36.29 63.98 24.60
CA GLU A 659 35.13 63.08 24.70
C GLU A 659 33.89 63.85 25.14
N LYS A 660 32.72 63.24 24.97
CA LYS A 660 31.48 63.83 25.49
C LYS A 660 31.56 63.96 27.02
N ASP A 661 31.13 65.12 27.51
CA ASP A 661 31.11 65.55 28.91
C ASP A 661 32.50 65.82 29.54
N ASP A 662 33.58 65.83 28.75
CA ASP A 662 34.89 66.33 29.18
C ASP A 662 34.81 67.83 29.54
N LEU A 663 35.41 68.20 30.67
CA LEU A 663 35.45 69.55 31.20
C LEU A 663 36.76 70.26 30.88
N VAL A 664 36.71 71.48 30.32
CA VAL A 664 37.86 72.37 30.09
C VAL A 664 37.64 73.73 30.75
N TYR A 665 38.64 74.20 31.51
CA TYR A 665 38.59 75.46 32.24
C TYR A 665 40.00 76.02 32.51
N LEU A 666 40.07 77.27 32.98
CA LEU A 666 41.33 77.94 33.31
C LEU A 666 41.48 78.07 34.83
N ARG A 667 42.72 77.96 35.33
CA ARG A 667 43.05 78.11 36.76
C ARG A 667 44.17 79.13 36.95
N LEU A 668 44.02 80.00 37.94
CA LEU A 668 45.01 80.98 38.38
C LEU A 668 45.85 80.38 39.53
N PRO A 669 47.19 80.28 39.40
CA PRO A 669 48.02 79.64 40.41
C PRO A 669 48.15 80.42 41.72
N LYS A 670 48.50 79.69 42.80
CA LYS A 670 48.72 80.28 44.12
C LYS A 670 49.76 81.40 44.07
N GLY A 671 49.40 82.56 44.62
CA GLY A 671 50.29 83.72 44.77
C GLY A 671 50.44 84.56 43.50
N TRP A 672 49.75 84.22 42.41
CA TRP A 672 49.85 84.89 41.11
C TRP A 672 48.59 85.69 40.83
N GLY A 673 48.70 86.70 39.96
CA GLY A 673 47.59 87.59 39.65
C GLY A 673 47.42 87.89 38.16
N LEU A 674 46.23 88.35 37.83
CA LEU A 674 45.80 88.86 36.53
C LEU A 674 45.08 90.19 36.73
N TYR A 675 44.71 90.82 35.62
CA TYR A 675 43.87 91.99 35.58
C TYR A 675 42.85 91.87 34.43
N ASP A 676 41.59 92.21 34.68
CA ASP A 676 40.57 92.43 33.67
C ASP A 676 39.65 93.59 34.07
N ASP A 677 39.21 94.37 33.09
CA ASP A 677 38.24 95.44 33.29
C ASP A 677 37.25 95.49 32.11
N ASN A 678 36.47 96.56 32.01
CA ASN A 678 35.44 96.74 30.99
C ASN A 678 35.98 96.81 29.53
N TYR A 679 37.31 96.80 29.33
CA TYR A 679 37.93 96.63 28.01
C TYR A 679 38.18 95.17 27.60
N ASN A 680 37.90 94.19 28.48
CA ASN A 680 37.99 92.74 28.22
C ASN A 680 39.40 92.30 27.77
N HIS A 681 40.38 92.58 28.62
CA HIS A 681 41.79 92.22 28.45
C HIS A 681 42.06 90.72 28.69
N THR A 682 41.25 90.06 29.52
CA THR A 682 41.35 88.62 29.80
C THR A 682 40.10 87.89 29.29
N VAL A 683 40.28 87.03 28.29
CA VAL A 683 39.20 86.34 27.55
C VAL A 683 39.50 84.86 27.33
N PHE A 684 38.45 84.05 27.20
CA PHE A 684 38.52 82.62 26.90
C PHE A 684 37.48 82.27 25.83
N THR A 685 37.82 81.37 24.91
CA THR A 685 36.98 81.01 23.76
C THR A 685 37.24 79.56 23.38
N GLY A 686 36.18 78.83 23.02
CA GLY A 686 36.28 77.44 22.57
C GLY A 686 35.27 77.12 21.48
N ILE A 687 35.73 76.50 20.39
CA ILE A 687 34.93 76.23 19.19
C ILE A 687 35.15 74.78 18.76
N LEU A 688 34.06 74.02 18.52
CA LEU A 688 34.13 72.72 17.86
C LEU A 688 34.53 72.94 16.40
N LEU A 689 35.70 72.43 16.00
CA LEU A 689 36.14 72.48 14.60
C LEU A 689 35.40 71.42 13.77
N PHE A 690 35.34 70.20 14.31
CA PHE A 690 34.61 69.06 13.74
C PHE A 690 34.39 67.99 14.81
N THR A 691 33.26 67.28 14.71
CA THR A 691 32.97 66.04 15.40
C THR A 691 34.00 64.96 15.01
N THR A 692 34.44 64.14 15.95
CA THR A 692 35.29 62.96 15.68
C THR A 692 34.52 61.70 16.02
N ASN A 693 33.74 61.19 15.06
CA ASN A 693 33.04 59.92 15.28
C ASN A 693 34.04 58.74 15.21
N PRO A 694 34.16 57.88 16.24
CA PRO A 694 35.20 56.84 16.29
C PRO A 694 35.06 55.75 15.22
N ALA A 695 33.95 55.70 14.46
CA ALA A 695 33.75 54.71 13.39
C ALA A 695 34.53 55.02 12.10
N MET A 696 34.67 56.29 11.70
CA MET A 696 35.28 56.65 10.41
C MET A 696 36.81 56.46 10.33
N GLY A 697 37.48 56.13 11.45
CA GLY A 697 38.94 55.92 11.51
C GLY A 697 39.48 54.65 10.82
N ARG A 698 38.72 53.99 9.93
CA ARG A 698 39.08 52.71 9.28
C ARG A 698 38.63 52.57 7.81
N LEU A 699 38.63 53.65 7.02
CA LEU A 699 38.37 53.59 5.57
C LEU A 699 39.39 54.39 4.72
N HIS A 700 40.66 53.98 4.81
CA HIS A 700 41.74 54.24 3.85
C HIS A 700 42.56 52.96 3.67
#